data_AF-A0A7V9L4U9-F1
#
_entry.id   AF-A0A7V9L4U9-F1
#
_cell.length_a   1.000
_cell.length_b   1.000
_cell.length_c   1.000
_cell.angle_alpha   90.00
_cell.angle_beta   90.00
_cell.angle_gamma   90.00
#
_symmetry.space_group_name_H-M   'P 1'
#
loop_
_entity.id
_entity.type
_entity.pdbx_description
1 polymer ?
#
loop_
_entity_poly.entity_id
_entity_poly.type
_entity_poly.pdbx_seq_one_letter_code
_entity_poly.pdbx_strand_id
1 'polypeptide(L)'
;MSVTTNLDAAEVASWLTRITQTIDRSLREPARSSAAATLQAGLGATRAALPILIQLALLDDCLRVAHQAIEADGRIDADELARVAELVRVAAAKYFAALPHYEAFADGTPAPADIERFLRTHRDDTGPFGFRSPSEWSGLDLVRQVEKHTRNTSPLRDHERMLARIMEEVFAGRSTEVERKARRNLRSLFERQAVLGLDPRAAAFCRPDGPEVFASVAHGSQIYLRDPFDVESIHAEVRDVFHQQVTRASTPEHVQRGHGRTLLVLGESGAGKTHLLRALRAQVHSSRLGYVGYMQMTSEVGDYSRYVLRSLIDSMERPYDAPILHESALMYLSDGLAEGRVQIPPDELERLRTAELSEAQLDSTIGRIIDRVIRTEGLGQLESDLLHALLLLQRRDPALQRRVIKYLRCESLSRHDRTLLGGLAARDQPEDPLRTIKQLASIMYELQMAAMVVVVDQIEETIPDGQNVTRLQQAFDSLRAVADAVPSAVVVISCLDDVYAAVRPKLSRSLVDRVESDPGPVRLTSQRQVDEIEQMLIRRLEHLYSEFDVPWREDDPLYPFTAAQVEAVSKFRARDVLGKFRDYHAACIKAGTLVGRAQPSAAVSNPELAIPPDLLPEVPPVAPTVGYPELDRAWNDLRTTSVSVPDDDEGVLAIVDEALRAAAHEVGLQFTCRLDRATGQLHLEGGSLGKRIVAVCNRLPQGGHLGKQLDALKKLAAKGLSPFALRNGDFQFKPKTATATQVGEFIQAGGRTVALQEAELRAVCAFRNLTQSNAPSLASWRKTAQPIAQLAFVRLILDLDLAPAASEPTISTPPPPAAPPAPPAPAPVQRISTPMAAFDPTTVRLGVTTSLRAEPQSLPLEQVKSHVTFVGGTGSGKTTAALHMIEQLLERGVSALLLDRKGDLARYASNEWWNDTSHPDHARKMALRERIDIELYTPGNSAGRPLRLPMIPSLVDSNAQERTQLAQYAANGLAAMMGYGNSGNHRAKLSVLQCAIQL
;
A
#
# COMPACT_ATOMS: atom_id res chain seq x y z
N MET A 1 -5.66 -0.11 2.13
CA MET A 1 -7.09 -0.49 2.15
C MET A 1 -7.73 0.09 0.90
N SER A 2 -8.55 -0.68 0.20
CA SER A 2 -9.20 -0.29 -1.06
C SER A 2 -10.39 0.64 -0.82
N VAL A 3 -10.58 1.62 -1.72
CA VAL A 3 -11.80 2.44 -1.78
C VAL A 3 -12.96 1.53 -2.16
N THR A 4 -13.89 1.27 -1.23
CA THR A 4 -15.12 0.53 -1.51
C THR A 4 -16.11 1.44 -2.24
N THR A 5 -16.47 1.05 -3.46
CA THR A 5 -17.57 1.63 -4.23
C THR A 5 -18.91 1.09 -3.71
N ASN A 6 -20.00 1.85 -3.89
CA ASN A 6 -21.34 1.30 -3.64
C ASN A 6 -21.62 0.07 -4.52
N LEU A 7 -22.52 -0.81 -4.08
CA LEU A 7 -22.90 -2.04 -4.79
C LEU A 7 -23.77 -1.73 -6.01
N ASP A 8 -23.34 -2.19 -7.19
CA ASP A 8 -24.10 -2.09 -8.44
C ASP A 8 -24.83 -3.42 -8.73
N ALA A 9 -26.09 -3.38 -9.16
CA ALA A 9 -26.78 -4.58 -9.64
C ALA A 9 -26.06 -5.26 -10.82
N ALA A 10 -25.26 -4.53 -11.62
CA ALA A 10 -24.40 -5.13 -12.64
C ALA A 10 -23.27 -5.98 -12.03
N GLU A 11 -22.71 -5.56 -10.88
CA GLU A 11 -21.74 -6.33 -10.07
C GLU A 11 -22.42 -7.63 -9.58
N VAL A 12 -23.59 -7.51 -8.94
CA VAL A 12 -24.39 -8.62 -8.42
C VAL A 12 -24.79 -9.61 -9.52
N ALA A 13 -25.33 -9.13 -10.64
CA ALA A 13 -25.77 -9.97 -11.75
C ALA A 13 -24.60 -10.67 -12.48
N SER A 14 -23.44 -10.01 -12.56
CA SER A 14 -22.21 -10.58 -13.12
C SER A 14 -21.69 -11.73 -12.25
N TRP A 15 -21.60 -11.52 -10.93
CA TRP A 15 -21.21 -12.58 -9.99
C TRP A 15 -22.19 -13.75 -9.98
N LEU A 16 -23.49 -13.47 -9.88
CA LEU A 16 -24.55 -14.48 -9.93
C LEU A 16 -24.42 -15.35 -11.20
N THR A 17 -24.21 -14.72 -12.35
CA THR A 17 -24.02 -15.41 -13.64
C THR A 17 -22.74 -16.25 -13.65
N ARG A 18 -21.61 -15.69 -13.19
CA ARG A 18 -20.32 -16.38 -13.12
C ARG A 18 -20.39 -17.62 -12.22
N ILE A 19 -20.90 -17.47 -10.99
CA ILE A 19 -21.02 -18.56 -10.01
C ILE A 19 -21.93 -19.66 -10.58
N THR A 20 -23.10 -19.28 -11.12
CA THR A 20 -24.03 -20.24 -11.77
C THR A 20 -23.35 -21.03 -12.89
N GLN A 21 -22.60 -20.37 -13.77
CA GLN A 21 -21.88 -21.05 -14.86
C GLN A 21 -20.79 -22.00 -14.34
N THR A 22 -20.05 -21.63 -13.29
CA THR A 22 -19.04 -22.49 -12.69
C THR A 22 -19.69 -23.71 -12.02
N ILE A 23 -20.83 -23.54 -11.33
CA ILE A 23 -21.60 -24.65 -10.73
C ILE A 23 -22.12 -25.61 -11.81
N ASP A 24 -22.84 -25.10 -12.82
CA ASP A 24 -23.48 -25.96 -13.83
C ASP A 24 -22.47 -26.72 -14.71
N ARG A 25 -21.28 -26.14 -14.93
CA ARG A 25 -20.13 -26.82 -15.58
C ARG A 25 -19.45 -27.85 -14.68
N SER A 26 -19.46 -27.65 -13.36
CA SER A 26 -18.83 -28.57 -12.40
C SER A 26 -19.71 -29.79 -12.12
N LEU A 27 -21.04 -29.63 -12.15
CA LEU A 27 -22.00 -30.71 -11.88
C LEU A 27 -22.12 -31.72 -13.03
N ARG A 28 -21.74 -32.97 -12.75
CA ARG A 28 -21.95 -34.16 -13.59
C ARG A 28 -22.90 -35.14 -12.89
N GLU A 29 -23.45 -36.10 -13.62
CA GLU A 29 -24.23 -37.18 -12.99
C GLU A 29 -23.34 -38.07 -12.09
N PRO A 30 -23.84 -38.55 -10.93
CA PRO A 30 -25.20 -38.36 -10.39
C PRO A 30 -25.39 -37.08 -9.55
N ALA A 31 -24.32 -36.29 -9.32
CA ALA A 31 -24.38 -35.09 -8.47
C ALA A 31 -25.30 -34.00 -9.04
N ARG A 32 -25.40 -33.87 -10.38
CA ARG A 32 -26.32 -32.96 -11.06
C ARG A 32 -27.78 -33.29 -10.77
N SER A 33 -28.20 -34.56 -10.91
CA SER A 33 -29.54 -35.01 -10.52
C SER A 33 -29.81 -34.79 -9.02
N SER A 34 -28.82 -35.01 -8.16
CA SER A 34 -28.97 -34.77 -6.71
C SER A 34 -29.18 -33.28 -6.39
N ALA A 35 -28.36 -32.38 -6.94
CA ALA A 35 -28.52 -30.94 -6.74
C ALA A 35 -29.86 -30.43 -7.31
N ALA A 36 -30.28 -30.93 -8.48
CA ALA A 36 -31.59 -30.60 -9.04
C ALA A 36 -32.75 -31.07 -8.15
N ALA A 37 -32.68 -32.30 -7.60
CA ALA A 37 -33.70 -32.81 -6.69
C ALA A 37 -33.79 -32.00 -5.40
N THR A 38 -32.66 -31.61 -4.80
CA THR A 38 -32.62 -30.74 -3.61
C THR A 38 -33.27 -29.38 -3.88
N LEU A 39 -32.91 -28.71 -4.99
CA LEU A 39 -33.44 -27.38 -5.33
C LEU A 39 -34.89 -27.40 -5.84
N GLN A 40 -35.40 -28.56 -6.25
CA GLN A 40 -36.82 -28.74 -6.65
C GLN A 40 -37.72 -29.16 -5.49
N ALA A 41 -37.14 -29.61 -4.37
CA ALA A 41 -37.91 -29.98 -3.18
C ALA A 41 -38.65 -28.75 -2.62
N GLY A 42 -39.99 -28.81 -2.63
CA GLY A 42 -40.85 -27.72 -2.15
C GLY A 42 -41.44 -26.79 -3.23
N LEU A 43 -41.03 -26.89 -4.50
CA LEU A 43 -41.57 -26.02 -5.59
C LEU A 43 -42.93 -26.45 -6.17
N GLY A 44 -43.48 -27.58 -5.71
CA GLY A 44 -44.77 -28.10 -6.17
C GLY A 44 -44.76 -28.47 -7.66
N ALA A 45 -45.68 -27.89 -8.43
CA ALA A 45 -45.78 -28.12 -9.88
C ALA A 45 -44.83 -27.24 -10.72
N THR A 46 -44.12 -26.30 -10.09
CA THR A 46 -43.29 -25.29 -10.78
C THR A 46 -42.01 -25.93 -11.31
N ARG A 47 -41.80 -25.88 -12.64
CA ARG A 47 -40.61 -26.44 -13.29
C ARG A 47 -39.72 -25.34 -13.86
N ALA A 48 -38.68 -24.96 -13.14
CA ALA A 48 -37.61 -24.10 -13.63
C ALA A 48 -36.35 -24.90 -14.01
N ALA A 49 -35.54 -24.36 -14.92
CA ALA A 49 -34.27 -24.98 -15.32
C ALA A 49 -33.24 -24.89 -14.18
N LEU A 50 -32.34 -25.88 -14.06
CA LEU A 50 -31.34 -25.94 -12.99
C LEU A 50 -30.53 -24.63 -12.82
N PRO A 51 -30.05 -23.95 -13.89
CA PRO A 51 -29.37 -22.66 -13.74
C PRO A 51 -30.22 -21.57 -13.08
N ILE A 52 -31.55 -21.56 -13.27
CA ILE A 52 -32.46 -20.61 -12.63
C ILE A 52 -32.61 -20.96 -11.15
N LEU A 53 -32.76 -22.24 -10.82
CA LEU A 53 -32.84 -22.72 -9.43
C LEU A 53 -31.56 -22.41 -8.64
N ILE A 54 -30.39 -22.56 -9.28
CA ILE A 54 -29.10 -22.14 -8.71
C ILE A 54 -29.10 -20.63 -8.44
N GLN A 55 -29.60 -19.81 -9.38
CA GLN A 55 -29.67 -18.36 -9.18
C GLN A 55 -30.59 -17.96 -8.02
N LEU A 56 -31.73 -18.62 -7.85
CA LEU A 56 -32.64 -18.37 -6.72
C LEU A 56 -31.99 -18.74 -5.39
N ALA A 57 -31.32 -19.89 -5.30
CA ALA A 57 -30.63 -20.32 -4.08
C ALA A 57 -29.51 -19.35 -3.64
N LEU A 58 -28.70 -18.88 -4.60
CA LEU A 58 -27.64 -17.90 -4.32
C LEU A 58 -28.21 -16.53 -3.93
N LEU A 59 -29.35 -16.13 -4.49
CA LEU A 59 -30.04 -14.88 -4.16
C LEU A 59 -30.79 -14.92 -2.82
N ASP A 60 -31.37 -16.06 -2.44
CA ASP A 60 -31.99 -16.29 -1.12
C ASP A 60 -30.97 -16.03 0.00
N ASP A 61 -29.78 -16.63 -0.07
CA ASP A 61 -28.69 -16.36 0.87
C ASP A 61 -28.35 -14.85 0.96
N CYS A 62 -28.32 -14.15 -0.17
CA CYS A 62 -28.06 -12.71 -0.21
C CYS A 62 -29.19 -11.89 0.45
N LEU A 63 -30.44 -12.26 0.21
CA LEU A 63 -31.62 -11.63 0.82
C LEU A 63 -31.70 -11.92 2.33
N ARG A 64 -31.25 -13.09 2.78
CA ARG A 64 -31.12 -13.40 4.22
C ARG A 64 -30.08 -12.53 4.92
N VAL A 65 -28.95 -12.23 4.27
CA VAL A 65 -27.99 -11.22 4.76
C VAL A 65 -28.65 -9.85 4.88
N ALA A 66 -29.48 -9.46 3.89
CA ALA A 66 -30.24 -8.21 3.94
C ALA A 66 -31.25 -8.16 5.11
N HIS A 67 -32.02 -9.24 5.31
CA HIS A 67 -32.95 -9.36 6.45
C HIS A 67 -32.22 -9.27 7.80
N GLN A 68 -31.06 -9.90 7.95
CA GLN A 68 -30.26 -9.80 9.19
C GLN A 68 -29.75 -8.38 9.51
N ALA A 69 -29.65 -7.51 8.50
CA ALA A 69 -29.25 -6.12 8.69
C ALA A 69 -30.44 -5.19 8.97
N ILE A 70 -31.54 -5.36 8.22
CA ILE A 70 -32.77 -4.57 8.35
C ILE A 70 -33.53 -4.91 9.64
N GLU A 71 -33.44 -6.15 10.12
CA GLU A 71 -34.17 -6.59 11.31
C GLU A 71 -33.31 -6.56 12.59
N ALA A 72 -32.10 -6.00 12.51
CA ALA A 72 -31.13 -6.00 13.60
C ALA A 72 -31.61 -5.24 14.85
N ASP A 73 -32.33 -4.13 14.69
CA ASP A 73 -32.88 -3.33 15.80
C ASP A 73 -34.42 -3.29 15.84
N GLY A 74 -35.08 -3.97 14.90
CA GLY A 74 -36.53 -4.07 14.79
C GLY A 74 -37.22 -2.87 14.14
N ARG A 75 -36.49 -1.96 13.48
CA ARG A 75 -37.05 -0.86 12.67
C ARG A 75 -36.48 -0.90 11.27
N ILE A 76 -37.27 -0.45 10.29
CA ILE A 76 -36.84 -0.34 8.89
C ILE A 76 -36.62 1.14 8.58
N ASP A 77 -35.37 1.54 8.39
CA ASP A 77 -34.97 2.90 8.01
C ASP A 77 -34.89 3.06 6.48
N ALA A 78 -35.19 4.26 5.98
CA ALA A 78 -35.11 4.56 4.54
C ALA A 78 -33.70 4.32 3.96
N ASP A 79 -32.64 4.56 4.75
CA ASP A 79 -31.26 4.34 4.35
C ASP A 79 -30.91 2.84 4.22
N GLU A 80 -31.60 1.94 4.92
CA GLU A 80 -31.41 0.49 4.77
C GLU A 80 -32.03 -0.01 3.47
N LEU A 81 -33.26 0.44 3.19
CA LEU A 81 -33.95 0.15 1.93
C LEU A 81 -33.14 0.65 0.73
N ALA A 82 -32.45 1.78 0.86
CA ALA A 82 -31.52 2.29 -0.14
C ALA A 82 -30.30 1.36 -0.33
N ARG A 83 -29.68 0.88 0.76
CA ARG A 83 -28.51 -0.04 0.69
C ARG A 83 -28.81 -1.40 0.05
N VAL A 84 -30.05 -1.90 0.16
CA VAL A 84 -30.47 -3.18 -0.43
C VAL A 84 -31.12 -3.05 -1.81
N ALA A 85 -31.34 -1.83 -2.30
CA ALA A 85 -32.14 -1.55 -3.50
C ALA A 85 -31.65 -2.31 -4.74
N GLU A 86 -30.35 -2.27 -5.02
CA GLU A 86 -29.77 -2.92 -6.20
C GLU A 86 -29.77 -4.46 -6.09
N LEU A 87 -29.62 -5.02 -4.87
CA LEU A 87 -29.78 -6.45 -4.63
C LEU A 87 -31.24 -6.89 -4.87
N VAL A 88 -32.21 -6.16 -4.30
CA VAL A 88 -33.64 -6.43 -4.48
C VAL A 88 -34.06 -6.26 -5.94
N ARG A 89 -33.46 -5.32 -6.68
CA ARG A 89 -33.70 -5.15 -8.12
C ARG A 89 -33.27 -6.38 -8.94
N VAL A 90 -32.13 -6.99 -8.63
CA VAL A 90 -31.70 -8.25 -9.27
C VAL A 90 -32.58 -9.42 -8.83
N ALA A 91 -32.93 -9.49 -7.55
CA ALA A 91 -33.75 -10.56 -7.02
C ALA A 91 -35.18 -10.55 -7.58
N ALA A 92 -35.85 -9.40 -7.59
CA ALA A 92 -37.23 -9.24 -8.07
C ALA A 92 -37.42 -9.80 -9.49
N ALA A 93 -36.56 -9.42 -10.43
CA ALA A 93 -36.60 -9.92 -11.81
C ALA A 93 -36.42 -11.44 -11.92
N LYS A 94 -35.61 -12.05 -11.04
CA LYS A 94 -35.34 -13.50 -11.02
C LYS A 94 -36.44 -14.30 -10.33
N TYR A 95 -36.97 -13.79 -9.23
CA TYR A 95 -38.05 -14.39 -8.48
C TYR A 95 -39.35 -14.32 -9.29
N PHE A 96 -39.67 -13.17 -9.89
CA PHE A 96 -40.79 -12.99 -10.82
C PHE A 96 -40.76 -14.04 -11.96
N ALA A 97 -39.60 -14.23 -12.59
CA ALA A 97 -39.46 -15.14 -13.73
C ALA A 97 -39.61 -16.64 -13.40
N ALA A 98 -39.67 -17.02 -12.11
CA ALA A 98 -39.60 -18.41 -11.67
C ALA A 98 -40.62 -18.82 -10.60
N LEU A 99 -41.21 -17.88 -9.85
CA LEU A 99 -42.07 -18.12 -8.70
C LEU A 99 -43.37 -17.29 -8.83
N PRO A 100 -44.55 -17.91 -9.09
CA PRO A 100 -45.81 -17.20 -9.34
C PRO A 100 -46.24 -16.21 -8.24
N HIS A 101 -45.88 -16.45 -6.98
CA HIS A 101 -46.21 -15.57 -5.87
C HIS A 101 -45.47 -14.21 -5.88
N TYR A 102 -44.51 -14.02 -6.80
CA TYR A 102 -43.79 -12.76 -7.02
C TYR A 102 -44.23 -12.03 -8.29
N GLU A 103 -45.35 -12.43 -8.93
CA GLU A 103 -45.92 -11.77 -10.13
C GLU A 103 -46.11 -10.25 -9.99
N ALA A 104 -46.31 -9.74 -8.76
CA ALA A 104 -46.48 -8.32 -8.46
C ALA A 104 -45.20 -7.47 -8.63
N PHE A 105 -44.03 -8.07 -8.88
CA PHE A 105 -42.73 -7.40 -8.98
C PHE A 105 -42.11 -7.50 -10.38
N ALA A 106 -42.96 -7.42 -11.42
CA ALA A 106 -42.56 -7.51 -12.83
C ALA A 106 -41.52 -6.43 -13.25
N ASP A 107 -40.77 -6.72 -14.31
CA ASP A 107 -39.58 -5.97 -14.75
C ASP A 107 -39.74 -4.44 -14.76
N GLY A 108 -39.01 -3.79 -13.85
CA GLY A 108 -38.91 -2.34 -13.69
C GLY A 108 -37.95 -1.99 -12.57
N THR A 109 -37.52 -0.72 -12.47
CA THR A 109 -36.77 -0.26 -11.29
C THR A 109 -37.75 -0.13 -10.12
N PRO A 110 -37.64 -0.95 -9.05
CA PRO A 110 -38.60 -0.91 -7.95
C PRO A 110 -38.51 0.43 -7.21
N ALA A 111 -39.65 1.04 -6.90
CA ALA A 111 -39.66 2.20 -6.00
C ALA A 111 -39.31 1.75 -4.56
N PRO A 112 -38.91 2.67 -3.65
CA PRO A 112 -38.63 2.30 -2.25
C PRO A 112 -39.76 1.53 -1.55
N ALA A 113 -41.02 1.85 -1.88
CA ALA A 113 -42.19 1.14 -1.36
C ALA A 113 -42.35 -0.29 -1.94
N ASP A 114 -41.84 -0.55 -3.15
CA ASP A 114 -41.86 -1.88 -3.76
C ASP A 114 -40.70 -2.74 -3.25
N ILE A 115 -39.55 -2.14 -2.92
CA ILE A 115 -38.43 -2.81 -2.23
C ILE A 115 -38.90 -3.35 -0.87
N GLU A 116 -39.56 -2.51 -0.07
CA GLU A 116 -40.11 -2.94 1.22
C GLU A 116 -41.18 -4.03 1.06
N ARG A 117 -42.06 -3.90 0.06
CA ARG A 117 -43.08 -4.91 -0.25
C ARG A 117 -42.45 -6.24 -0.66
N PHE A 118 -41.41 -6.23 -1.50
CA PHE A 118 -40.67 -7.43 -1.92
C PHE A 118 -40.04 -8.14 -0.73
N LEU A 119 -39.36 -7.39 0.14
CA LEU A 119 -38.71 -7.95 1.33
C LEU A 119 -39.74 -8.55 2.29
N ARG A 120 -40.89 -7.90 2.51
CA ARG A 120 -42.02 -8.47 3.28
C ARG A 120 -42.55 -9.77 2.65
N THR A 121 -42.74 -9.80 1.33
CA THR A 121 -43.16 -11.03 0.61
C THR A 121 -42.14 -12.15 0.80
N HIS A 122 -40.84 -11.87 0.62
CA HIS A 122 -39.76 -12.84 0.85
C HIS A 122 -39.68 -13.31 2.31
N ARG A 123 -39.96 -12.42 3.28
CA ARG A 123 -39.96 -12.73 4.71
C ARG A 123 -41.05 -13.72 5.10
N ASP A 124 -42.22 -13.64 4.46
CA ASP A 124 -43.36 -14.50 4.74
C ASP A 124 -43.43 -15.74 3.84
N ASP A 125 -42.60 -15.81 2.80
CA ASP A 125 -42.47 -16.96 1.90
C ASP A 125 -41.88 -18.20 2.62
N THR A 126 -42.65 -19.29 2.58
CA THR A 126 -42.31 -20.61 3.13
C THR A 126 -41.82 -21.59 2.06
N GLY A 127 -41.71 -21.17 0.80
CA GLY A 127 -41.09 -21.93 -0.28
C GLY A 127 -39.58 -22.10 -0.09
N PRO A 128 -38.91 -22.95 -0.90
CA PRO A 128 -37.51 -23.32 -0.69
C PRO A 128 -36.51 -22.16 -0.82
N PHE A 129 -36.90 -21.07 -1.48
CA PHE A 129 -36.12 -19.83 -1.65
C PHE A 129 -36.71 -18.63 -0.90
N GLY A 130 -37.56 -18.89 0.10
CA GLY A 130 -38.17 -17.88 0.96
C GLY A 130 -37.56 -17.87 2.36
N PHE A 131 -37.64 -16.75 3.07
CA PHE A 131 -36.96 -16.59 4.37
C PHE A 131 -37.39 -17.64 5.41
N ARG A 132 -38.66 -18.05 5.40
CA ARG A 132 -39.21 -19.10 6.30
C ARG A 132 -39.03 -20.53 5.77
N SER A 133 -38.23 -20.72 4.72
CA SER A 133 -37.77 -22.05 4.28
C SER A 133 -37.14 -22.82 5.45
N PRO A 134 -37.36 -24.14 5.57
CA PRO A 134 -36.67 -24.99 6.55
C PRO A 134 -35.16 -25.16 6.26
N SER A 135 -34.68 -24.74 5.08
CA SER A 135 -33.26 -24.69 4.73
C SER A 135 -32.76 -23.25 4.77
N GLU A 136 -31.98 -22.90 5.80
CA GLU A 136 -31.56 -21.50 6.04
C GLU A 136 -30.54 -20.95 5.05
N TRP A 137 -29.74 -21.77 4.35
CA TRP A 137 -28.66 -21.30 3.47
C TRP A 137 -28.57 -22.16 2.20
N SER A 138 -29.62 -22.08 1.39
CA SER A 138 -29.83 -22.95 0.23
C SER A 138 -28.72 -22.81 -0.84
N GLY A 139 -28.16 -21.61 -1.02
CA GLY A 139 -27.03 -21.38 -1.93
C GLY A 139 -25.71 -21.94 -1.39
N LEU A 140 -25.45 -21.75 -0.10
CA LEU A 140 -24.23 -22.19 0.59
C LEU A 140 -24.16 -23.72 0.65
N ASP A 141 -25.26 -24.39 0.98
CA ASP A 141 -25.33 -25.86 0.99
C ASP A 141 -25.14 -26.45 -0.41
N LEU A 142 -25.67 -25.78 -1.45
CA LEU A 142 -25.42 -26.13 -2.84
C LEU A 142 -23.93 -26.02 -3.21
N VAL A 143 -23.24 -24.91 -2.91
CA VAL A 143 -21.80 -24.77 -3.27
C VAL A 143 -20.91 -25.69 -2.45
N ARG A 144 -21.26 -25.99 -1.19
CA ARG A 144 -20.61 -27.04 -0.38
C ARG A 144 -20.84 -28.44 -0.97
N GLN A 145 -22.04 -28.73 -1.47
CA GLN A 145 -22.32 -29.98 -2.19
C GLN A 145 -21.47 -30.08 -3.46
N VAL A 146 -21.33 -28.99 -4.23
CA VAL A 146 -20.46 -28.93 -5.41
C VAL A 146 -19.00 -29.17 -5.02
N GLU A 147 -18.47 -28.49 -3.99
CA GLU A 147 -17.11 -28.69 -3.49
C GLU A 147 -16.88 -30.16 -3.11
N LYS A 148 -17.79 -30.75 -2.32
CA LYS A 148 -17.68 -32.14 -1.85
C LYS A 148 -17.63 -33.17 -2.98
N HIS A 149 -18.41 -32.97 -4.05
CA HIS A 149 -18.51 -33.94 -5.16
C HIS A 149 -17.47 -33.71 -6.28
N THR A 150 -16.98 -32.47 -6.44
CA THR A 150 -16.11 -32.09 -7.57
C THR A 150 -14.69 -31.72 -7.16
N ARG A 151 -14.45 -31.51 -5.84
CA ARG A 151 -13.26 -30.88 -5.25
C ARG A 151 -12.94 -29.47 -5.78
N ASN A 152 -13.87 -28.85 -6.52
CA ASN A 152 -13.73 -27.47 -6.98
C ASN A 152 -14.16 -26.50 -5.87
N THR A 153 -13.20 -25.74 -5.34
CA THR A 153 -13.43 -24.75 -4.28
C THR A 153 -13.82 -23.36 -4.80
N SER A 154 -13.74 -23.10 -6.11
CA SER A 154 -14.08 -21.79 -6.69
C SER A 154 -15.54 -21.38 -6.46
N PRO A 155 -16.57 -22.22 -6.70
CA PRO A 155 -17.96 -21.84 -6.45
C PRO A 155 -18.22 -21.41 -5.00
N LEU A 156 -17.61 -22.09 -4.03
CA LEU A 156 -17.70 -21.75 -2.62
C LEU A 156 -17.04 -20.40 -2.35
N ARG A 157 -15.76 -20.22 -2.73
CA ARG A 157 -15.02 -18.96 -2.55
C ARG A 157 -15.65 -17.76 -3.26
N ASP A 158 -16.21 -17.95 -4.45
CA ASP A 158 -16.86 -16.88 -5.21
C ASP A 158 -18.21 -16.49 -4.58
N HIS A 159 -18.94 -17.43 -3.98
CA HIS A 159 -20.18 -17.16 -3.22
C HIS A 159 -19.89 -16.52 -1.86
N GLU A 160 -18.86 -16.99 -1.14
CA GLU A 160 -18.36 -16.37 0.10
C GLU A 160 -17.99 -14.90 -0.13
N ARG A 161 -17.28 -14.59 -1.22
CA ARG A 161 -16.94 -13.21 -1.61
C ARG A 161 -18.18 -12.37 -1.96
N MET A 162 -19.16 -12.97 -2.65
CA MET A 162 -20.41 -12.30 -2.98
C MET A 162 -21.21 -11.93 -1.71
N LEU A 163 -21.35 -12.86 -0.78
CA LEU A 163 -22.02 -12.62 0.51
C LEU A 163 -21.24 -11.64 1.40
N ALA A 164 -19.91 -11.72 1.43
CA ALA A 164 -19.08 -10.78 2.18
C ALA A 164 -19.21 -9.34 1.68
N ARG A 165 -19.19 -9.11 0.37
CA ARG A 165 -19.41 -7.78 -0.24
C ARG A 165 -20.80 -7.25 0.04
N ILE A 166 -21.83 -8.08 -0.07
CA ILE A 166 -23.22 -7.70 0.24
C ILE A 166 -23.34 -7.36 1.73
N MET A 167 -22.69 -8.10 2.62
CA MET A 167 -22.60 -7.78 4.04
C MET A 167 -21.86 -6.44 4.29
N GLU A 168 -20.77 -6.15 3.59
CA GLU A 168 -20.08 -4.85 3.69
C GLU A 168 -21.01 -3.69 3.31
N GLU A 169 -21.70 -3.80 2.18
CA GLU A 169 -22.59 -2.76 1.68
C GLU A 169 -23.81 -2.55 2.61
N VAL A 170 -24.54 -3.62 2.94
CA VAL A 170 -25.82 -3.48 3.65
C VAL A 170 -25.62 -3.01 5.09
N PHE A 171 -24.51 -3.38 5.72
CA PHE A 171 -24.11 -2.89 7.04
C PHE A 171 -23.20 -1.64 6.99
N ALA A 172 -23.04 -0.98 5.85
CA ALA A 172 -22.17 0.20 5.73
C ALA A 172 -22.62 1.35 6.66
N GLY A 173 -21.66 1.98 7.34
CA GLY A 173 -21.88 3.17 8.18
C GLY A 173 -22.43 2.92 9.59
N ARG A 174 -22.53 1.67 10.05
CA ARG A 174 -23.05 1.32 11.38
C ARG A 174 -22.05 0.52 12.24
N SER A 175 -22.20 0.62 13.57
CA SER A 175 -21.27 0.05 14.55
C SER A 175 -21.94 -0.41 15.86
N THR A 176 -23.18 -0.92 15.79
CA THR A 176 -23.91 -1.38 16.98
C THR A 176 -23.48 -2.79 17.40
N GLU A 177 -23.69 -3.16 18.67
CA GLU A 177 -23.27 -4.49 19.16
C GLU A 177 -24.11 -5.64 18.56
N VAL A 178 -25.37 -5.37 18.21
CA VAL A 178 -26.24 -6.35 17.54
C VAL A 178 -25.75 -6.64 16.12
N GLU A 179 -25.32 -5.60 15.40
CA GLU A 179 -24.67 -5.71 14.10
C GLU A 179 -23.31 -6.41 14.18
N ARG A 180 -22.47 -6.12 15.19
CA ARG A 180 -21.24 -6.90 15.42
C ARG A 180 -21.55 -8.37 15.64
N LYS A 181 -22.67 -8.69 16.30
CA LYS A 181 -23.15 -10.08 16.48
C LYS A 181 -23.62 -10.68 15.15
N ALA A 182 -24.39 -9.96 14.32
CA ALA A 182 -24.81 -10.42 13.00
C ALA A 182 -23.61 -10.70 12.07
N ARG A 183 -22.65 -9.76 11.97
CA ARG A 183 -21.40 -9.93 11.22
C ARG A 183 -20.57 -11.14 11.70
N ARG A 184 -20.50 -11.39 13.03
CA ARG A 184 -19.83 -12.58 13.60
C ARG A 184 -20.56 -13.87 13.22
N ASN A 185 -21.89 -13.90 13.33
CA ASN A 185 -22.69 -15.05 12.95
C ASN A 185 -22.51 -15.40 11.46
N LEU A 186 -22.60 -14.40 10.56
CA LEU A 186 -22.39 -14.61 9.13
C LEU A 186 -20.97 -15.09 8.82
N ARG A 187 -19.93 -14.51 9.43
CA ARG A 187 -18.55 -14.98 9.25
C ARG A 187 -18.37 -16.44 9.67
N SER A 188 -19.02 -16.87 10.75
CA SER A 188 -18.98 -18.27 11.21
C SER A 188 -19.65 -19.29 10.25
N LEU A 189 -20.40 -18.85 9.25
CA LEU A 189 -20.93 -19.72 8.19
C LEU A 189 -19.88 -20.05 7.11
N PHE A 190 -18.89 -19.18 6.92
CA PHE A 190 -17.81 -19.34 5.93
C PHE A 190 -16.56 -19.99 6.53
N GLU A 191 -16.43 -19.97 7.85
CA GLU A 191 -15.55 -20.88 8.56
C GLU A 191 -16.01 -22.31 8.25
N ARG A 192 -15.28 -23.02 7.37
CA ARG A 192 -15.29 -24.49 7.33
C ARG A 192 -15.23 -24.95 8.77
N GLN A 193 -16.21 -25.75 9.22
CA GLN A 193 -16.23 -26.28 10.59
C GLN A 193 -14.82 -26.67 10.98
N ALA A 194 -14.22 -25.87 11.87
CA ALA A 194 -12.93 -26.20 12.41
C ALA A 194 -13.08 -27.61 12.98
N VAL A 195 -12.11 -28.49 12.69
CA VAL A 195 -12.05 -29.80 13.34
C VAL A 195 -12.15 -29.52 14.83
N LEU A 196 -13.28 -29.92 15.44
CA LEU A 196 -13.83 -29.28 16.64
C LEU A 196 -12.77 -29.13 17.73
N GLY A 197 -12.29 -27.89 17.94
CA GLY A 197 -11.26 -27.55 18.93
C GLY A 197 -9.95 -26.90 18.41
N LEU A 198 -9.75 -26.73 17.10
CA LEU A 198 -8.54 -26.07 16.56
C LEU A 198 -8.75 -24.57 16.25
N ASP A 199 -7.84 -23.72 16.76
CA ASP A 199 -7.81 -22.27 16.51
C ASP A 199 -7.51 -21.98 15.02
N PRO A 200 -8.26 -21.11 14.32
CA PRO A 200 -8.02 -20.79 12.91
C PRO A 200 -6.61 -20.22 12.65
N ARG A 201 -6.00 -19.57 13.64
CA ARG A 201 -4.61 -19.07 13.57
C ARG A 201 -3.60 -20.23 13.50
N ALA A 202 -3.87 -21.38 14.14
CA ALA A 202 -3.02 -22.56 14.02
C ALA A 202 -3.12 -23.16 12.61
N ALA A 203 -4.34 -23.26 12.07
CA ALA A 203 -4.54 -23.76 10.72
C ALA A 203 -3.80 -22.89 9.70
N ALA A 204 -3.91 -21.55 9.79
CA ALA A 204 -3.18 -20.61 8.95
C ALA A 204 -1.65 -20.71 9.09
N PHE A 205 -1.13 -20.79 10.32
CA PHE A 205 0.31 -20.90 10.59
C PHE A 205 0.93 -22.23 10.12
N CYS A 206 0.12 -23.25 9.81
CA CYS A 206 0.61 -24.53 9.29
C CYS A 206 0.39 -24.70 7.77
N ARG A 207 -0.04 -23.65 7.06
CA ARG A 207 -0.30 -23.73 5.61
C ARG A 207 1.00 -23.65 4.80
N PRO A 208 1.24 -24.59 3.86
CA PRO A 208 2.39 -24.55 2.97
C PRO A 208 2.26 -23.52 1.84
N ASP A 209 1.05 -22.97 1.62
CA ASP A 209 0.73 -21.95 0.62
C ASP A 209 0.68 -20.52 1.21
N GLY A 210 1.41 -20.27 2.31
CA GLY A 210 1.48 -18.97 2.99
C GLY A 210 2.78 -18.20 2.78
N PRO A 211 2.80 -16.92 3.20
CA PRO A 211 3.95 -16.02 3.01
C PRO A 211 5.14 -16.38 3.89
N GLU A 212 6.37 -16.21 3.38
CA GLU A 212 7.60 -16.35 4.19
C GLU A 212 7.85 -15.10 5.04
N VAL A 213 7.17 -14.99 6.18
CA VAL A 213 7.27 -13.81 7.07
C VAL A 213 8.49 -13.82 8.01
N PHE A 214 9.16 -14.97 8.18
CA PHE A 214 10.32 -15.15 9.07
C PHE A 214 11.67 -15.17 8.35
N ALA A 215 11.74 -14.68 7.11
CA ALA A 215 13.00 -14.49 6.39
C ALA A 215 13.93 -13.55 7.18
N SER A 216 15.17 -13.98 7.43
CA SER A 216 16.13 -13.29 8.31
C SER A 216 17.22 -12.48 7.57
N VAL A 217 17.12 -12.41 6.25
CA VAL A 217 18.08 -11.72 5.36
C VAL A 217 17.34 -10.68 4.52
N ALA A 218 17.68 -9.41 4.73
CA ALA A 218 17.33 -8.34 3.80
C ALA A 218 18.42 -8.27 2.72
N HIS A 219 18.02 -8.33 1.46
CA HIS A 219 18.93 -8.19 0.30
C HIS A 219 18.99 -6.73 -0.15
N GLY A 220 20.14 -6.26 -0.66
CA GLY A 220 20.29 -4.88 -1.14
C GLY A 220 19.32 -4.49 -2.29
N SER A 221 18.78 -5.48 -3.01
CA SER A 221 17.70 -5.29 -4.00
C SER A 221 16.38 -4.80 -3.38
N GLN A 222 16.10 -5.19 -2.13
CA GLN A 222 14.87 -4.88 -1.39
C GLN A 222 14.89 -3.48 -0.76
N ILE A 223 16.03 -2.77 -0.76
CA ILE A 223 16.17 -1.42 -0.19
C ILE A 223 15.13 -0.43 -0.74
N TYR A 224 14.71 -0.63 -1.99
CA TYR A 224 13.78 0.25 -2.70
C TYR A 224 12.30 -0.04 -2.39
N LEU A 225 12.00 -1.15 -1.71
CA LEU A 225 10.67 -1.54 -1.27
C LEU A 225 10.45 -1.09 0.18
N ARG A 226 9.24 -0.65 0.53
CA ARG A 226 8.86 -0.49 1.95
C ARG A 226 8.93 -1.84 2.66
N ASP A 227 9.34 -1.87 3.92
CA ASP A 227 9.37 -3.09 4.74
C ASP A 227 8.08 -3.15 5.59
N PRO A 228 7.18 -4.12 5.38
CA PRO A 228 5.99 -4.26 6.22
C PRO A 228 6.34 -4.70 7.65
N PHE A 229 7.56 -5.18 7.89
CA PHE A 229 8.00 -5.75 9.16
C PHE A 229 9.05 -4.91 9.90
N ASP A 230 9.29 -3.66 9.47
CA ASP A 230 10.10 -2.70 10.22
C ASP A 230 9.51 -2.49 11.62
N VAL A 231 10.34 -2.14 12.59
CA VAL A 231 9.93 -1.84 13.97
C VAL A 231 10.64 -0.56 14.42
N GLU A 232 9.87 0.49 14.70
CA GLU A 232 10.40 1.85 14.95
C GLU A 232 11.26 1.95 16.22
N SER A 233 10.96 1.15 17.25
CA SER A 233 11.74 1.07 18.49
C SER A 233 13.16 0.52 18.24
N ILE A 234 13.33 -0.35 17.23
CA ILE A 234 14.63 -0.94 16.89
C ILE A 234 15.52 0.13 16.27
N HIS A 235 16.65 0.38 16.95
CA HIS A 235 17.66 1.40 16.64
C HIS A 235 17.11 2.83 16.65
N ALA A 236 16.14 3.12 17.53
CA ALA A 236 15.51 4.45 17.67
C ALA A 236 16.52 5.62 17.73
N GLU A 237 17.60 5.50 18.51
CA GLU A 237 18.66 6.52 18.61
C GLU A 237 19.25 6.89 17.23
N VAL A 238 19.51 5.90 16.37
CA VAL A 238 20.05 6.13 15.02
C VAL A 238 19.02 6.83 14.14
N ARG A 239 17.75 6.43 14.25
CA ARG A 239 16.63 7.03 13.50
C ARG A 239 16.45 8.50 13.91
N ASP A 240 16.55 8.81 15.19
CA ASP A 240 16.47 10.18 15.72
C ASP A 240 17.64 11.05 15.25
N VAL A 241 18.88 10.57 15.38
CA VAL A 241 20.09 11.29 14.93
C VAL A 241 20.04 11.52 13.41
N PHE A 242 19.60 10.52 12.64
CA PHE A 242 19.40 10.63 11.20
C PHE A 242 18.30 11.63 10.83
N HIS A 243 17.12 11.55 11.48
CA HIS A 243 16.02 12.51 11.29
C HIS A 243 16.51 13.93 11.52
N GLN A 244 17.29 14.17 12.57
CA GLN A 244 17.87 15.48 12.86
C GLN A 244 18.82 15.95 11.75
N GLN A 245 19.67 15.08 11.18
CA GLN A 245 20.54 15.47 10.07
C GLN A 245 19.75 15.77 8.79
N VAL A 246 18.75 14.96 8.44
CA VAL A 246 17.87 15.21 7.28
C VAL A 246 17.13 16.54 7.47
N THR A 247 16.55 16.78 8.65
CA THR A 247 15.85 18.04 8.96
C THR A 247 16.77 19.26 8.83
N ARG A 248 18.03 19.15 9.29
CA ARG A 248 19.03 20.21 9.12
C ARG A 248 19.37 20.44 7.65
N ALA A 249 19.54 19.37 6.87
CA ALA A 249 19.85 19.42 5.44
C ALA A 249 18.68 19.94 4.57
N SER A 250 17.44 19.91 5.08
CA SER A 250 16.26 20.52 4.46
C SER A 250 15.91 21.93 4.97
N THR A 251 16.64 22.47 5.96
CA THR A 251 16.31 23.75 6.62
C THR A 251 17.21 24.90 6.14
N PRO A 252 16.67 25.99 5.55
CA PRO A 252 17.48 27.04 4.92
C PRO A 252 18.55 27.70 5.79
N GLU A 253 18.25 28.02 7.04
CA GLU A 253 19.18 28.67 7.96
C GLU A 253 20.38 27.79 8.32
N HIS A 254 20.21 26.46 8.22
CA HIS A 254 21.26 25.48 8.45
C HIS A 254 22.06 25.21 7.18
N VAL A 255 21.41 25.09 6.01
CA VAL A 255 22.09 24.88 4.72
C VAL A 255 22.98 26.08 4.34
N GLN A 256 22.53 27.31 4.56
CA GLN A 256 23.31 28.53 4.26
C GLN A 256 24.59 28.69 5.12
N ARG A 257 24.66 28.04 6.29
CA ARG A 257 25.77 28.18 7.26
C ARG A 257 26.54 26.88 7.49
N GLY A 258 26.09 25.80 6.86
CA GLY A 258 26.52 24.43 7.13
C GLY A 258 27.35 23.81 6.01
N HIS A 259 27.54 22.51 6.15
CA HIS A 259 28.14 21.61 5.17
C HIS A 259 27.40 20.27 5.26
N GLY A 260 27.53 19.42 4.25
CA GLY A 260 26.92 18.09 4.26
C GLY A 260 27.48 17.25 5.42
N ARG A 261 26.64 16.36 5.94
CA ARG A 261 26.93 15.59 7.16
C ARG A 261 27.27 14.14 6.85
N THR A 262 28.09 13.52 7.69
CA THR A 262 28.39 12.09 7.59
C THR A 262 28.01 11.40 8.90
N LEU A 263 26.99 10.56 8.87
CA LEU A 263 26.57 9.71 9.98
C LEU A 263 27.23 8.33 9.84
N LEU A 264 28.14 7.99 10.75
CA LEU A 264 28.72 6.66 10.85
C LEU A 264 27.83 5.76 11.71
N VAL A 265 27.36 4.66 11.12
CA VAL A 265 26.57 3.61 11.77
C VAL A 265 27.45 2.37 11.88
N LEU A 266 27.85 2.05 13.10
CA LEU A 266 28.66 0.88 13.41
C LEU A 266 27.76 -0.25 13.95
N GLY A 267 28.06 -1.49 13.60
CA GLY A 267 27.40 -2.63 14.25
C GLY A 267 27.85 -3.97 13.69
N GLU A 268 27.79 -5.00 14.54
CA GLU A 268 28.19 -6.37 14.21
C GLU A 268 27.42 -6.97 13.02
N SER A 269 27.93 -8.08 12.47
CA SER A 269 27.19 -8.87 11.48
C SER A 269 25.90 -9.40 12.08
N GLY A 270 24.78 -9.13 11.41
CA GLY A 270 23.43 -9.51 11.87
C GLY A 270 22.73 -8.49 12.78
N ALA A 271 23.35 -7.35 13.11
CA ALA A 271 22.73 -6.28 13.91
C ALA A 271 21.58 -5.52 13.19
N GLY A 272 21.26 -5.87 11.94
CA GLY A 272 20.14 -5.29 11.18
C GLY A 272 20.49 -4.08 10.32
N LYS A 273 21.77 -3.80 10.05
CA LYS A 273 22.25 -2.63 9.26
C LYS A 273 21.43 -2.38 7.98
N THR A 274 21.42 -3.30 7.02
CA THR A 274 20.69 -3.15 5.74
C THR A 274 19.18 -2.94 5.91
N HIS A 275 18.55 -3.54 6.94
CA HIS A 275 17.12 -3.34 7.25
C HIS A 275 16.85 -1.95 7.84
N LEU A 276 17.72 -1.45 8.72
CA LEU A 276 17.68 -0.06 9.18
C LEU A 276 17.81 0.91 8.00
N LEU A 277 18.77 0.69 7.09
CA LEU A 277 18.96 1.53 5.90
C LEU A 277 17.72 1.56 4.99
N ARG A 278 17.03 0.43 4.83
CA ARG A 278 15.73 0.34 4.12
C ARG A 278 14.66 1.21 4.80
N ALA A 279 14.59 1.16 6.13
CA ALA A 279 13.67 1.99 6.91
C ALA A 279 14.00 3.49 6.84
N LEU A 280 15.28 3.87 6.95
CA LEU A 280 15.73 5.26 6.77
C LEU A 280 15.37 5.81 5.39
N ARG A 281 15.50 5.00 4.32
CA ARG A 281 15.01 5.39 2.98
C ARG A 281 13.51 5.63 2.98
N ALA A 282 12.74 4.68 3.52
CA ALA A 282 11.29 4.77 3.56
C ALA A 282 10.82 6.04 4.30
N GLN A 283 11.45 6.37 5.44
CA GLN A 283 11.20 7.58 6.22
C GLN A 283 11.44 8.88 5.42
N VAL A 284 12.55 8.98 4.68
CA VAL A 284 12.87 10.19 3.89
C VAL A 284 11.86 10.39 2.77
N HIS A 285 11.52 9.33 2.03
CA HIS A 285 10.62 9.41 0.88
C HIS A 285 9.15 9.53 1.30
N SER A 286 8.69 8.83 2.35
CA SER A 286 7.31 8.97 2.83
C SER A 286 7.01 10.39 3.32
N SER A 287 8.01 11.04 3.93
CA SER A 287 7.90 12.39 4.49
C SER A 287 8.28 13.50 3.51
N ARG A 288 8.61 13.16 2.25
CA ARG A 288 9.06 14.08 1.19
C ARG A 288 10.28 14.95 1.56
N LEU A 289 11.13 14.47 2.46
CA LEU A 289 12.26 15.24 3.01
C LEU A 289 13.53 15.18 2.17
N GLY A 290 13.60 14.32 1.15
CA GLY A 290 14.85 14.09 0.43
C GLY A 290 14.78 13.10 -0.73
N TYR A 291 15.96 12.83 -1.28
CA TYR A 291 16.23 11.82 -2.29
C TYR A 291 17.31 10.89 -1.78
N VAL A 292 17.13 9.57 -1.90
CA VAL A 292 18.04 8.58 -1.31
C VAL A 292 18.73 7.76 -2.39
N GLY A 293 20.05 7.93 -2.52
CA GLY A 293 20.93 7.02 -3.25
C GLY A 293 21.41 5.87 -2.37
N TYR A 294 21.33 4.62 -2.83
CA TYR A 294 21.88 3.44 -2.13
C TYR A 294 23.04 2.83 -2.93
N MET A 295 24.10 2.40 -2.22
CA MET A 295 25.25 1.73 -2.82
C MET A 295 25.86 0.66 -1.90
N GLN A 296 26.43 -0.39 -2.51
CA GLN A 296 27.08 -1.51 -1.82
C GLN A 296 28.58 -1.51 -2.14
N MET A 297 29.41 -1.41 -1.11
CA MET A 297 30.86 -1.28 -1.23
C MET A 297 31.54 -2.62 -1.56
N THR A 298 31.43 -3.02 -2.82
CA THR A 298 31.85 -4.35 -3.32
C THR A 298 32.68 -4.31 -4.60
N SER A 299 32.91 -3.11 -5.17
CA SER A 299 33.43 -2.94 -6.54
C SER A 299 34.86 -2.35 -6.56
N GLU A 300 35.71 -2.78 -7.50
CA GLU A 300 37.10 -2.32 -7.68
C GLU A 300 37.22 -1.06 -8.58
N VAL A 301 36.22 -0.18 -8.57
CA VAL A 301 36.19 1.02 -9.41
C VAL A 301 37.23 2.05 -8.96
N GLY A 302 38.12 2.45 -9.88
CA GLY A 302 39.15 3.47 -9.64
C GLY A 302 38.66 4.93 -9.57
N ASP A 303 37.39 5.19 -9.91
CA ASP A 303 36.73 6.51 -9.84
C ASP A 303 35.48 6.42 -8.94
N TYR A 304 35.67 6.64 -7.64
CA TYR A 304 34.60 6.56 -6.64
C TYR A 304 33.51 7.62 -6.83
N SER A 305 33.82 8.80 -7.36
CA SER A 305 32.81 9.84 -7.60
C SER A 305 31.83 9.40 -8.70
N ARG A 306 32.32 8.72 -9.74
CA ARG A 306 31.50 8.10 -10.79
C ARG A 306 30.69 6.92 -10.27
N TYR A 307 31.22 6.13 -9.35
CA TYR A 307 30.46 5.08 -8.67
C TYR A 307 29.28 5.67 -7.87
N VAL A 308 29.54 6.68 -7.03
CA VAL A 308 28.50 7.38 -6.25
C VAL A 308 27.41 7.94 -7.17
N LEU A 309 27.79 8.63 -8.25
CA LEU A 309 26.82 9.17 -9.21
C LEU A 309 25.98 8.07 -9.87
N ARG A 310 26.61 6.98 -10.33
CA ARG A 310 25.88 5.87 -10.98
C ARG A 310 24.86 5.25 -10.03
N SER A 311 25.25 4.97 -8.79
CA SER A 311 24.35 4.44 -7.76
C SER A 311 23.23 5.41 -7.38
N LEU A 312 23.51 6.71 -7.34
CA LEU A 312 22.48 7.74 -7.13
C LEU A 312 21.46 7.75 -8.29
N ILE A 313 21.92 7.76 -9.55
CA ILE A 313 21.01 7.73 -10.71
C ILE A 313 20.22 6.41 -10.77
N ASP A 314 20.87 5.25 -10.53
CA ASP A 314 20.18 3.95 -10.45
C ASP A 314 19.09 3.96 -9.37
N SER A 315 19.33 4.62 -8.24
CA SER A 315 18.36 4.80 -7.16
C SER A 315 17.24 5.79 -7.54
N MET A 316 17.54 6.80 -8.34
CA MET A 316 16.54 7.78 -8.80
C MET A 316 15.68 7.28 -9.97
N GLU A 317 16.10 6.24 -10.70
CA GLU A 317 15.22 5.49 -11.62
C GLU A 317 14.13 4.70 -10.89
N ARG A 318 14.35 4.36 -9.60
CA ARG A 318 13.37 3.63 -8.78
C ARG A 318 12.17 4.51 -8.41
N PRO A 319 10.99 3.91 -8.15
CA PRO A 319 9.83 4.62 -7.64
C PRO A 319 10.19 5.42 -6.38
N TYR A 320 9.70 6.66 -6.31
CA TYR A 320 9.97 7.55 -5.19
C TYR A 320 9.43 6.95 -3.88
N ASP A 321 8.14 6.61 -3.81
CA ASP A 321 7.52 6.07 -2.58
C ASP A 321 6.42 5.01 -2.87
N ALA A 322 6.76 3.92 -3.56
CA ALA A 322 5.81 2.85 -3.82
C ALA A 322 5.36 2.14 -2.52
N PRO A 323 4.06 1.76 -2.39
CA PRO A 323 3.01 1.82 -3.42
C PRO A 323 2.20 3.13 -3.43
N ILE A 324 2.53 4.13 -2.60
CA ILE A 324 1.81 5.41 -2.55
C ILE A 324 2.08 6.23 -3.82
N LEU A 325 3.33 6.24 -4.26
CA LEU A 325 3.80 7.00 -5.41
C LEU A 325 4.75 6.15 -6.27
N HIS A 326 4.26 5.69 -7.41
CA HIS A 326 5.01 4.84 -8.34
C HIS A 326 5.90 5.60 -9.34
N GLU A 327 5.82 6.94 -9.42
CA GLU A 327 6.67 7.73 -10.31
C GLU A 327 8.13 7.64 -9.87
N SER A 328 9.08 7.62 -10.83
CA SER A 328 10.50 7.55 -10.49
C SER A 328 10.96 8.83 -9.79
N ALA A 329 12.01 8.76 -8.97
CA ALA A 329 12.52 9.98 -8.33
C ALA A 329 13.06 11.01 -9.35
N LEU A 330 13.58 10.57 -10.50
CA LEU A 330 13.91 11.46 -11.63
C LEU A 330 12.67 12.20 -12.16
N MET A 331 11.55 11.50 -12.31
CA MET A 331 10.30 12.13 -12.75
C MET A 331 9.73 13.06 -11.66
N TYR A 332 9.73 12.63 -10.40
CA TYR A 332 9.32 13.44 -9.24
C TYR A 332 10.09 14.77 -9.14
N LEU A 333 11.40 14.76 -9.43
CA LEU A 333 12.25 15.95 -9.52
C LEU A 333 11.92 16.82 -10.75
N SER A 334 11.73 16.19 -11.92
CA SER A 334 11.37 16.86 -13.17
C SER A 334 10.00 17.54 -13.09
N ASP A 335 8.99 16.88 -12.52
CA ASP A 335 7.67 17.46 -12.27
C ASP A 335 7.76 18.58 -11.21
N GLY A 336 8.67 18.48 -10.23
CA GLY A 336 8.99 19.60 -9.33
C GLY A 336 9.59 20.84 -10.03
N LEU A 337 10.34 20.65 -11.13
CA LEU A 337 10.85 21.74 -11.97
C LEU A 337 9.75 22.32 -12.87
N ALA A 338 8.89 21.46 -13.41
CA ALA A 338 7.86 21.81 -14.37
C ALA A 338 6.60 22.44 -13.74
N GLU A 339 6.22 22.00 -12.55
CA GLU A 339 4.96 22.37 -11.86
C GLU A 339 5.19 23.16 -10.55
N GLY A 340 6.45 23.53 -10.27
CA GLY A 340 6.82 24.26 -9.05
C GLY A 340 6.53 25.77 -9.11
N ARG A 341 7.25 26.57 -8.32
CA ARG A 341 7.13 28.05 -8.31
C ARG A 341 7.55 28.74 -9.61
N VAL A 342 8.22 28.04 -10.53
CA VAL A 342 8.55 28.60 -11.85
C VAL A 342 7.25 28.79 -12.62
N GLN A 343 6.93 30.04 -12.99
CA GLN A 343 5.70 30.37 -13.72
C GLN A 343 5.78 29.92 -15.19
N ILE A 344 5.70 28.61 -15.41
CA ILE A 344 5.54 28.00 -16.73
C ILE A 344 4.03 28.01 -17.07
N PRO A 345 3.60 28.66 -18.16
CA PRO A 345 2.19 28.67 -18.55
C PRO A 345 1.67 27.23 -18.73
N PRO A 346 0.49 26.87 -18.18
CA PRO A 346 -0.02 25.50 -18.28
C PRO A 346 -0.13 24.98 -19.73
N ASP A 347 -0.53 25.84 -20.67
CA ASP A 347 -0.63 25.49 -22.09
C ASP A 347 0.74 25.20 -22.74
N GLU A 348 1.79 25.85 -22.25
CA GLU A 348 3.15 25.66 -22.74
C GLU A 348 3.77 24.38 -22.20
N LEU A 349 3.53 24.05 -20.94
CA LEU A 349 3.90 22.77 -20.35
C LEU A 349 3.10 21.62 -20.97
N GLU A 350 1.79 21.78 -21.18
CA GLU A 350 0.95 20.79 -21.85
C GLU A 350 1.42 20.58 -23.29
N ARG A 351 1.81 21.66 -24.01
CA ARG A 351 2.43 21.56 -25.33
C ARG A 351 3.76 20.81 -25.30
N LEU A 352 4.64 21.08 -24.35
CA LEU A 352 5.89 20.32 -24.17
C LEU A 352 5.61 18.82 -23.97
N ARG A 353 4.61 18.48 -23.16
CA ARG A 353 4.21 17.11 -22.83
C ARG A 353 3.49 16.37 -23.96
N THR A 354 2.59 17.03 -24.69
CA THR A 354 1.62 16.35 -25.57
C THR A 354 1.78 16.62 -27.06
N ALA A 355 2.43 17.72 -27.47
CA ALA A 355 2.53 18.07 -28.88
C ALA A 355 3.62 17.27 -29.61
N GLU A 356 3.33 16.93 -30.86
CA GLU A 356 4.34 16.57 -31.85
C GLU A 356 5.13 17.84 -32.20
N LEU A 357 6.42 17.86 -31.84
CA LEU A 357 7.33 18.99 -32.04
C LEU A 357 8.52 18.49 -32.88
N SER A 358 9.00 19.29 -33.83
CA SER A 358 10.31 19.05 -34.44
C SER A 358 11.44 19.32 -33.44
N GLU A 359 12.64 18.81 -33.70
CA GLU A 359 13.82 19.01 -32.83
C GLU A 359 14.05 20.50 -32.50
N ALA A 360 13.99 21.38 -33.51
CA ALA A 360 14.13 22.83 -33.33
C ALA A 360 12.97 23.49 -32.55
N GLN A 361 11.75 22.96 -32.65
CA GLN A 361 10.61 23.45 -31.86
C GLN A 361 10.68 22.98 -30.41
N LEU A 362 11.20 21.78 -30.16
CA LEU A 362 11.43 21.24 -28.83
C LEU A 362 12.53 22.04 -28.11
N ASP A 363 13.68 22.21 -28.75
CA ASP A 363 14.81 23.00 -28.24
C ASP A 363 14.38 24.45 -27.93
N SER A 364 13.71 25.12 -28.88
CA SER A 364 13.16 26.47 -28.66
C SER A 364 12.11 26.55 -27.54
N THR A 365 11.40 25.46 -27.24
CA THR A 365 10.45 25.41 -26.12
C THR A 365 11.15 25.20 -24.79
N ILE A 366 12.12 24.29 -24.73
CA ILE A 366 12.92 24.03 -23.54
C ILE A 366 13.77 25.26 -23.19
N GLY A 367 14.46 25.89 -24.15
CA GLY A 367 15.25 27.10 -23.94
C GLY A 367 14.43 28.24 -23.34
N ARG A 368 13.21 28.49 -23.85
CA ARG A 368 12.30 29.52 -23.29
C ARG A 368 11.79 29.19 -21.89
N ILE A 369 11.72 27.91 -21.51
CA ILE A 369 11.41 27.50 -20.13
C ILE A 369 12.63 27.73 -19.23
N ILE A 370 13.82 27.29 -19.64
CA ILE A 370 15.09 27.48 -18.91
C ILE A 370 15.36 28.97 -18.65
N ASP A 371 15.14 29.83 -19.66
CA ASP A 371 15.23 31.29 -19.53
C ASP A 371 14.36 31.87 -18.41
N ARG A 372 13.20 31.26 -18.12
CA ARG A 372 12.33 31.66 -16.99
C ARG A 372 12.79 31.04 -15.67
N VAL A 373 13.24 29.79 -15.67
CA VAL A 373 13.81 29.12 -14.48
C VAL A 373 14.97 29.96 -13.94
N ILE A 374 15.95 30.29 -14.77
CA ILE A 374 17.17 31.02 -14.36
C ILE A 374 16.87 32.46 -13.90
N ARG A 375 15.77 33.07 -14.36
CA ARG A 375 15.30 34.40 -13.91
C ARG A 375 14.47 34.35 -12.62
N THR A 376 14.14 33.17 -12.12
CA THR A 376 13.44 33.00 -10.84
C THR A 376 14.41 33.17 -9.68
N GLU A 377 13.99 33.91 -8.65
CA GLU A 377 14.82 34.16 -7.46
C GLU A 377 15.27 32.83 -6.82
N GLY A 378 16.57 32.71 -6.53
CA GLY A 378 17.17 31.50 -5.98
C GLY A 378 17.43 30.36 -6.99
N LEU A 379 17.13 30.50 -8.29
CA LEU A 379 17.37 29.45 -9.30
C LEU A 379 18.45 29.81 -10.34
N GLY A 380 18.97 31.04 -10.34
CA GLY A 380 19.92 31.53 -11.35
C GLY A 380 21.31 30.86 -11.32
N GLN A 381 21.64 30.14 -10.25
CA GLN A 381 22.89 29.38 -10.08
C GLN A 381 22.82 27.92 -10.59
N LEU A 382 21.63 27.47 -11.03
CA LEU A 382 21.42 26.11 -11.54
C LEU A 382 21.93 25.98 -12.98
N GLU A 383 22.54 24.84 -13.30
CA GLU A 383 23.16 24.63 -14.60
C GLU A 383 22.13 24.28 -15.70
N SER A 384 22.05 25.13 -16.73
CA SER A 384 21.11 25.04 -17.86
C SER A 384 21.02 23.65 -18.49
N ASP A 385 22.16 22.98 -18.68
CA ASP A 385 22.23 21.67 -19.33
C ASP A 385 21.51 20.57 -18.54
N LEU A 386 21.55 20.64 -17.21
CA LEU A 386 20.81 19.72 -16.34
C LEU A 386 19.32 20.06 -16.29
N LEU A 387 18.96 21.35 -16.32
CA LEU A 387 17.58 21.78 -16.45
C LEU A 387 16.98 21.29 -17.78
N HIS A 388 17.74 21.38 -18.89
CA HIS A 388 17.38 20.82 -20.19
C HIS A 388 17.14 19.31 -20.09
N ALA A 389 18.11 18.56 -19.55
CA ALA A 389 18.02 17.10 -19.41
C ALA A 389 16.79 16.67 -18.58
N LEU A 390 16.49 17.36 -17.47
CA LEU A 390 15.30 17.10 -16.66
C LEU A 390 14.00 17.48 -17.40
N LEU A 391 13.96 18.60 -18.14
CA LEU A 391 12.78 19.00 -18.91
C LEU A 391 12.46 18.05 -20.07
N LEU A 392 13.46 17.38 -20.66
CA LEU A 392 13.22 16.34 -21.67
C LEU A 392 12.40 15.15 -21.12
N LEU A 393 12.55 14.82 -19.82
CA LEU A 393 11.78 13.74 -19.18
C LEU A 393 10.27 14.02 -19.21
N GLN A 394 9.85 15.29 -19.23
CA GLN A 394 8.43 15.69 -19.30
C GLN A 394 7.70 15.14 -20.54
N ARG A 395 8.42 14.81 -21.62
CA ARG A 395 7.82 14.18 -22.80
C ARG A 395 7.39 12.72 -22.57
N ARG A 396 7.86 12.08 -21.49
CA ARG A 396 7.70 10.65 -21.17
C ARG A 396 8.00 9.74 -22.38
N ASP A 397 9.02 10.15 -23.15
CA ASP A 397 9.53 9.48 -24.34
C ASP A 397 10.69 8.54 -23.93
N PRO A 398 10.54 7.20 -24.11
CA PRO A 398 11.55 6.22 -23.74
C PRO A 398 12.90 6.42 -24.46
N ALA A 399 12.88 6.93 -25.69
CA ALA A 399 14.09 7.17 -26.46
C ALA A 399 14.90 8.31 -25.81
N LEU A 400 14.25 9.46 -25.54
CA LEU A 400 14.87 10.59 -24.86
C LEU A 400 15.28 10.26 -23.43
N GLN A 401 14.40 9.63 -22.64
CA GLN A 401 14.67 9.25 -21.25
C GLN A 401 15.97 8.45 -21.14
N ARG A 402 16.19 7.47 -22.04
CA ARG A 402 17.39 6.64 -22.05
C ARG A 402 18.67 7.43 -22.37
N ARG A 403 18.59 8.46 -23.21
CA ARG A 403 19.72 9.38 -23.48
C ARG A 403 19.98 10.32 -22.31
N VAL A 404 18.91 10.82 -21.65
CA VAL A 404 19.01 11.61 -20.42
C VAL A 404 19.71 10.81 -19.32
N ILE A 405 19.37 9.53 -19.14
CA ILE A 405 20.05 8.66 -18.17
C ILE A 405 21.55 8.50 -18.51
N LYS A 406 21.93 8.27 -19.77
CA LYS A 406 23.36 8.25 -20.18
C LYS A 406 24.08 9.56 -19.83
N TYR A 407 23.47 10.70 -20.13
CA TYR A 407 24.01 12.03 -19.81
C TYR A 407 24.17 12.24 -18.30
N LEU A 408 23.14 11.94 -17.50
CA LEU A 408 23.16 12.05 -16.04
C LEU A 408 24.16 11.12 -15.36
N ARG A 409 24.53 9.99 -15.99
CA ARG A 409 25.56 9.05 -15.51
C ARG A 409 27.00 9.44 -15.88
N CYS A 410 27.19 10.59 -16.53
CA CYS A 410 28.48 11.01 -17.06
C CYS A 410 29.08 9.96 -18.02
N GLU A 411 28.25 9.44 -18.94
CA GLU A 411 28.65 8.50 -19.99
C GLU A 411 28.88 9.21 -21.33
N SER A 412 29.66 8.59 -22.22
CA SER A 412 29.94 9.16 -23.54
C SER A 412 28.70 9.20 -24.42
N LEU A 413 28.44 10.35 -25.04
CA LEU A 413 27.32 10.55 -25.95
C LEU A 413 27.79 10.55 -27.40
N SER A 414 27.15 9.70 -28.23
CA SER A 414 27.36 9.69 -29.67
C SER A 414 26.85 10.99 -30.32
N ARG A 415 27.27 11.28 -31.56
CA ARG A 415 26.76 12.46 -32.30
C ARG A 415 25.23 12.45 -32.41
N HIS A 416 24.63 11.27 -32.59
CA HIS A 416 23.17 11.11 -32.69
C HIS A 416 22.49 11.37 -31.33
N ASP A 417 23.03 10.85 -30.23
CA ASP A 417 22.49 11.10 -28.89
C ASP A 417 22.52 12.58 -28.53
N ARG A 418 23.61 13.30 -28.87
CA ARG A 418 23.71 14.76 -28.66
C ARG A 418 22.68 15.53 -29.48
N THR A 419 22.40 15.11 -30.72
CA THR A 419 21.35 15.74 -31.55
C THR A 419 19.96 15.56 -30.93
N LEU A 420 19.61 14.35 -30.49
CA LEU A 420 18.33 14.07 -29.82
C LEU A 420 18.17 14.82 -28.49
N LEU A 421 19.27 15.07 -27.78
CA LEU A 421 19.32 15.85 -26.54
C LEU A 421 19.45 17.37 -26.77
N GLY A 422 19.06 17.92 -27.92
CA GLY A 422 19.09 19.37 -28.14
C GLY A 422 20.50 19.99 -28.14
N GLY A 423 21.53 19.20 -28.48
CA GLY A 423 22.92 19.64 -28.56
C GLY A 423 23.74 19.50 -27.28
N LEU A 424 23.19 18.93 -26.19
CA LEU A 424 23.91 18.73 -24.93
C LEU A 424 25.28 18.06 -25.12
N ALA A 425 26.30 18.63 -24.47
CA ALA A 425 27.65 18.10 -24.49
C ALA A 425 27.74 16.78 -23.70
N ALA A 426 28.70 15.92 -24.04
CA ALA A 426 29.03 14.78 -23.19
C ALA A 426 29.73 15.28 -21.91
N ARG A 427 29.44 14.60 -20.79
CA ARG A 427 30.06 14.84 -19.48
C ARG A 427 30.96 13.65 -19.12
N ASP A 428 32.06 13.51 -19.85
CA ASP A 428 32.96 12.36 -19.74
C ASP A 428 34.28 12.66 -19.00
N GLN A 429 34.46 13.88 -18.47
CA GLN A 429 35.67 14.27 -17.75
C GLN A 429 35.73 13.68 -16.32
N PRO A 430 36.90 13.62 -15.67
CA PRO A 430 37.04 13.10 -14.29
C PRO A 430 36.29 13.89 -13.21
N GLU A 431 36.11 15.20 -13.39
CA GLU A 431 35.42 16.10 -12.45
C GLU A 431 33.89 16.13 -12.63
N ASP A 432 33.40 15.73 -13.80
CA ASP A 432 31.97 15.78 -14.15
C ASP A 432 31.07 14.97 -13.20
N PRO A 433 31.46 13.81 -12.63
CA PRO A 433 30.63 13.10 -11.67
C PRO A 433 30.32 13.92 -10.41
N LEU A 434 31.34 14.51 -9.77
CA LEU A 434 31.16 15.33 -8.56
C LEU A 434 30.38 16.61 -8.87
N ARG A 435 30.65 17.25 -10.02
CA ARG A 435 29.87 18.41 -10.52
C ARG A 435 28.40 18.04 -10.71
N THR A 436 28.11 16.89 -11.30
CA THR A 436 26.74 16.43 -11.56
C THR A 436 26.01 16.08 -10.26
N ILE A 437 26.65 15.38 -9.32
CA ILE A 437 26.11 15.15 -7.97
C ILE A 437 25.75 16.48 -7.29
N LYS A 438 26.69 17.45 -7.29
CA LYS A 438 26.47 18.76 -6.67
C LYS A 438 25.30 19.50 -7.29
N GLN A 439 25.23 19.58 -8.61
CA GLN A 439 24.16 20.28 -9.32
C GLN A 439 22.81 19.58 -9.14
N LEU A 440 22.74 18.24 -9.17
CA LEU A 440 21.50 17.50 -8.86
C LEU A 440 21.03 17.79 -7.43
N ALA A 441 21.92 17.79 -6.45
CA ALA A 441 21.57 18.13 -5.07
C ALA A 441 21.13 19.60 -4.91
N SER A 442 21.74 20.52 -5.66
CA SER A 442 21.28 21.92 -5.74
C SER A 442 19.87 21.99 -6.33
N ILE A 443 19.57 21.25 -7.41
CA ILE A 443 18.21 21.20 -7.99
C ILE A 443 17.21 20.59 -7.00
N MET A 444 17.55 19.48 -6.32
CA MET A 444 16.70 18.87 -5.28
C MET A 444 16.39 19.86 -4.14
N TYR A 445 17.42 20.55 -3.65
CA TYR A 445 17.30 21.49 -2.56
C TYR A 445 16.53 22.75 -2.99
N GLU A 446 16.94 23.45 -4.04
CA GLU A 446 16.28 24.69 -4.46
C GLU A 446 14.82 24.45 -4.89
N LEU A 447 14.53 23.33 -5.57
CA LEU A 447 13.16 23.01 -6.01
C LEU A 447 12.27 22.45 -4.90
N GLN A 448 12.81 21.73 -3.92
CA GLN A 448 11.98 20.96 -2.99
C GLN A 448 12.32 21.10 -1.50
N MET A 449 13.33 21.91 -1.16
CA MET A 449 13.98 21.91 0.16
C MET A 449 14.41 20.49 0.58
N ALA A 450 14.71 19.63 -0.41
CA ALA A 450 14.93 18.22 -0.21
C ALA A 450 16.42 17.92 0.02
N ALA A 451 16.73 17.13 1.05
CA ALA A 451 18.08 16.66 1.33
C ALA A 451 18.54 15.61 0.30
N MET A 452 19.81 15.64 -0.10
CA MET A 452 20.41 14.53 -0.84
C MET A 452 21.02 13.54 0.15
N VAL A 453 20.38 12.39 0.32
CA VAL A 453 20.85 11.32 1.19
C VAL A 453 21.63 10.29 0.38
N VAL A 454 22.82 9.93 0.84
CA VAL A 454 23.65 8.88 0.23
C VAL A 454 23.90 7.81 1.27
N VAL A 455 23.41 6.60 1.02
CA VAL A 455 23.48 5.46 1.93
C VAL A 455 24.48 4.44 1.38
N VAL A 456 25.46 4.11 2.21
CA VAL A 456 26.60 3.25 1.86
C VAL A 456 26.59 2.03 2.79
N ASP A 457 26.52 0.83 2.22
CA ASP A 457 26.40 -0.44 2.96
C ASP A 457 27.47 -1.47 2.55
N GLN A 458 27.65 -2.51 3.39
CA GLN A 458 28.56 -3.65 3.17
C GLN A 458 30.02 -3.26 2.88
N ILE A 459 30.52 -2.23 3.57
CA ILE A 459 31.91 -1.77 3.49
C ILE A 459 32.93 -2.86 3.81
N GLU A 460 32.55 -3.75 4.73
CA GLU A 460 33.31 -4.93 5.13
C GLU A 460 33.72 -5.84 3.95
N GLU A 461 32.93 -5.92 2.88
CA GLU A 461 33.20 -6.82 1.73
C GLU A 461 34.35 -6.34 0.84
N THR A 462 34.81 -5.10 1.00
CA THR A 462 36.04 -4.61 0.33
C THR A 462 37.34 -5.19 0.88
N ILE A 463 37.30 -5.87 2.04
CA ILE A 463 38.50 -6.31 2.78
C ILE A 463 38.45 -7.82 3.10
N PRO A 464 38.74 -8.72 2.14
CA PRO A 464 38.84 -10.15 2.43
C PRO A 464 40.02 -10.51 3.35
N ASP A 465 41.19 -9.88 3.12
CA ASP A 465 42.47 -10.32 3.68
C ASP A 465 43.17 -9.25 4.57
N GLY A 466 42.46 -8.20 4.98
CA GLY A 466 42.99 -7.12 5.83
C GLY A 466 43.98 -6.14 5.17
N GLN A 467 44.49 -6.42 3.96
CA GLN A 467 45.57 -5.64 3.34
C GLN A 467 45.12 -4.38 2.58
N ASN A 468 43.91 -4.38 1.99
CA ASN A 468 43.45 -3.36 1.02
C ASN A 468 42.81 -2.08 1.61
N VAL A 469 43.27 -1.61 2.78
CA VAL A 469 42.71 -0.43 3.46
C VAL A 469 42.73 0.86 2.60
N THR A 470 43.68 1.00 1.67
CA THR A 470 43.78 2.15 0.76
C THR A 470 42.50 2.38 -0.05
N ARG A 471 41.80 1.31 -0.44
CA ARG A 471 40.52 1.41 -1.18
C ARG A 471 39.42 2.02 -0.31
N LEU A 472 39.32 1.59 0.95
CA LEU A 472 38.34 2.14 1.87
C LEU A 472 38.66 3.61 2.23
N GLN A 473 39.94 3.95 2.38
CA GLN A 473 40.37 5.34 2.51
C GLN A 473 39.90 6.21 1.32
N GLN A 474 40.13 5.76 0.06
CA GLN A 474 39.66 6.46 -1.14
C GLN A 474 38.14 6.64 -1.18
N ALA A 475 37.38 5.65 -0.71
CA ALA A 475 35.93 5.73 -0.61
C ALA A 475 35.48 6.77 0.42
N PHE A 476 36.05 6.73 1.64
CA PHE A 476 35.79 7.74 2.68
C PHE A 476 36.17 9.16 2.21
N ASP A 477 37.33 9.34 1.57
CA ASP A 477 37.77 10.63 1.02
C ASP A 477 36.81 11.13 -0.07
N SER A 478 36.28 10.25 -0.93
CA SER A 478 35.32 10.60 -1.98
C SER A 478 33.93 10.94 -1.44
N LEU A 479 33.43 10.15 -0.48
CA LEU A 479 32.16 10.42 0.20
C LEU A 479 32.22 11.73 0.99
N ARG A 480 33.36 12.01 1.63
CA ARG A 480 33.64 13.31 2.23
C ARG A 480 33.64 14.43 1.18
N ALA A 481 34.29 14.26 0.03
CA ALA A 481 34.30 15.28 -1.02
C ALA A 481 32.89 15.63 -1.51
N VAL A 482 31.98 14.64 -1.57
CA VAL A 482 30.56 14.87 -1.84
C VAL A 482 29.89 15.67 -0.72
N ALA A 483 30.08 15.30 0.55
CA ALA A 483 29.50 16.00 1.70
C ALA A 483 30.02 17.45 1.86
N ASP A 484 31.33 17.65 1.70
CA ASP A 484 31.96 18.98 1.75
C ASP A 484 31.52 19.87 0.56
N ALA A 485 31.16 19.28 -0.59
CA ALA A 485 30.69 20.01 -1.78
C ALA A 485 29.18 20.34 -1.79
N VAL A 486 28.38 19.68 -0.96
CA VAL A 486 26.91 19.74 -0.96
C VAL A 486 26.35 20.01 0.45
N PRO A 487 25.99 21.25 0.79
CA PRO A 487 25.49 21.60 2.13
C PRO A 487 24.17 20.92 2.54
N SER A 488 23.34 20.51 1.57
CA SER A 488 22.10 19.75 1.77
C SER A 488 22.29 18.22 1.74
N ALA A 489 23.53 17.71 1.87
CA ALA A 489 23.82 16.28 1.84
C ALA A 489 23.82 15.63 3.23
N VAL A 490 23.34 14.39 3.30
CA VAL A 490 23.50 13.48 4.45
C VAL A 490 24.04 12.15 3.94
N VAL A 491 25.31 11.87 4.23
CA VAL A 491 25.95 10.58 3.92
C VAL A 491 25.79 9.67 5.14
N VAL A 492 25.24 8.47 4.94
CA VAL A 492 25.13 7.43 5.98
C VAL A 492 26.08 6.29 5.61
N ILE A 493 27.01 5.97 6.51
CA ILE A 493 28.05 4.97 6.31
C ILE A 493 27.79 3.80 7.27
N SER A 494 27.34 2.67 6.74
CA SER A 494 27.14 1.41 7.48
C SER A 494 28.41 0.55 7.41
N CYS A 495 28.95 0.17 8.56
CA CYS A 495 30.22 -0.57 8.66
C CYS A 495 30.23 -1.51 9.89
N LEU A 496 31.09 -2.54 9.88
CA LEU A 496 31.41 -3.30 11.10
C LEU A 496 32.36 -2.51 12.02
N ASP A 497 32.21 -2.68 13.33
CA ASP A 497 33.04 -2.02 14.34
C ASP A 497 34.54 -2.32 14.19
N ASP A 498 34.90 -3.57 13.85
CA ASP A 498 36.28 -4.04 13.65
C ASP A 498 36.90 -3.50 12.35
N VAL A 499 36.12 -3.49 11.26
CA VAL A 499 36.53 -2.90 9.98
C VAL A 499 36.78 -1.40 10.11
N TYR A 500 35.90 -0.66 10.79
CA TYR A 500 36.18 0.76 11.06
C TYR A 500 37.41 0.94 11.94
N ALA A 501 37.57 0.15 13.00
CA ALA A 501 38.75 0.20 13.88
C ALA A 501 40.07 -0.08 13.13
N ALA A 502 40.06 -0.97 12.14
CA ALA A 502 41.23 -1.28 11.30
C ALA A 502 41.60 -0.15 10.32
N VAL A 503 40.62 0.64 9.87
CA VAL A 503 40.82 1.71 8.87
C VAL A 503 41.03 3.08 9.49
N ARG A 504 40.40 3.37 10.64
CA ARG A 504 40.52 4.64 11.37
C ARG A 504 41.96 5.18 11.49
N PRO A 505 43.02 4.38 11.79
CA PRO A 505 44.38 4.88 11.89
C PRO A 505 45.00 5.39 10.57
N LYS A 506 44.41 5.04 9.42
CA LYS A 506 44.89 5.44 8.09
C LYS A 506 44.10 6.63 7.49
N LEU A 507 43.00 7.02 8.13
CA LEU A 507 42.19 8.19 7.73
C LEU A 507 42.88 9.50 8.16
N SER A 508 42.72 10.56 7.37
CA SER A 508 43.24 11.87 7.74
C SER A 508 42.50 12.42 8.98
N ARG A 509 43.20 13.15 9.86
CA ARG A 509 42.60 13.69 11.09
C ARG A 509 41.31 14.48 10.83
N SER A 510 41.30 15.33 9.80
CA SER A 510 40.12 16.12 9.45
C SER A 510 38.95 15.28 8.92
N LEU A 511 39.20 14.07 8.40
CA LEU A 511 38.14 13.13 8.05
C LEU A 511 37.61 12.42 9.28
N VAL A 512 38.49 11.99 10.19
CA VAL A 512 38.08 11.44 11.50
C VAL A 512 37.23 12.46 12.27
N ASP A 513 37.67 13.71 12.36
CA ASP A 513 36.92 14.79 13.02
C ASP A 513 35.52 14.98 12.38
N ARG A 514 35.41 14.94 11.04
CA ARG A 514 34.14 15.03 10.29
C ARG A 514 33.19 13.86 10.54
N VAL A 515 33.72 12.64 10.70
CA VAL A 515 32.93 11.39 10.80
C VAL A 515 32.62 11.04 12.26
N GLU A 516 33.41 11.53 13.22
CA GLU A 516 33.26 11.22 14.65
C GLU A 516 32.67 12.37 15.50
N SER A 517 32.49 13.59 14.96
CA SER A 517 32.10 14.76 15.78
C SER A 517 30.79 15.46 15.39
N ASP A 518 30.27 15.33 14.16
CA ASP A 518 29.10 16.12 13.72
C ASP A 518 28.28 15.43 12.60
N PRO A 519 27.43 14.44 12.93
CA PRO A 519 27.20 13.86 14.26
C PRO A 519 28.29 12.86 14.68
N GLY A 520 28.26 12.42 15.95
CA GLY A 520 29.10 11.32 16.41
C GLY A 520 28.62 9.95 15.90
N PRO A 521 29.47 8.90 15.94
CA PRO A 521 29.12 7.57 15.46
C PRO A 521 28.09 6.91 16.38
N VAL A 522 27.06 6.30 15.80
CA VAL A 522 26.03 5.57 16.57
C VAL A 522 26.27 4.07 16.40
N ARG A 523 26.20 3.30 17.49
CA ARG A 523 26.42 1.85 17.49
C ARG A 523 25.11 1.10 17.58
N LEU A 524 24.87 0.19 16.65
CA LEU A 524 23.70 -0.69 16.66
C LEU A 524 23.83 -1.72 17.78
N THR A 525 22.77 -1.87 18.57
CA THR A 525 22.72 -2.93 19.57
C THR A 525 22.34 -4.25 18.89
N SER A 526 23.26 -5.21 18.82
CA SER A 526 22.99 -6.52 18.22
C SER A 526 21.91 -7.30 18.98
N GLN A 527 21.96 -7.27 20.31
CA GLN A 527 21.09 -8.03 21.20
C GLN A 527 19.68 -7.44 21.22
N ARG A 528 18.64 -8.26 21.04
CA ARG A 528 17.23 -7.80 21.08
C ARG A 528 16.60 -8.06 22.44
N GLN A 529 15.84 -7.10 22.95
CA GLN A 529 15.05 -7.24 24.18
C GLN A 529 13.70 -7.92 23.89
N VAL A 530 13.02 -8.40 24.94
CA VAL A 530 11.77 -9.17 24.80
C VAL A 530 10.69 -8.35 24.07
N ASP A 531 10.50 -7.09 24.44
CA ASP A 531 9.55 -6.16 23.83
C ASP A 531 9.84 -5.87 22.35
N GLU A 532 11.12 -5.74 21.97
CA GLU A 532 11.53 -5.62 20.56
C GLU A 532 11.19 -6.89 19.77
N ILE A 533 11.43 -8.08 20.36
CA ILE A 533 11.12 -9.37 19.73
C ILE A 533 9.60 -9.55 19.60
N GLU A 534 8.82 -9.21 20.62
CA GLU A 534 7.36 -9.24 20.55
C GLU A 534 6.83 -8.37 19.41
N GLN A 535 7.29 -7.12 19.31
CA GLN A 535 6.92 -6.22 18.21
C GLN A 535 7.33 -6.75 16.82
N MET A 536 8.51 -7.37 16.72
CA MET A 536 8.97 -8.03 15.48
C MET A 536 8.06 -9.20 15.07
N LEU A 537 7.60 -10.00 16.03
CA LEU A 537 6.72 -11.15 15.78
C LEU A 537 5.30 -10.72 15.46
N ILE A 538 4.76 -9.75 16.21
CA ILE A 538 3.40 -9.22 16.05
C ILE A 538 3.17 -8.74 14.61
N ARG A 539 4.03 -7.86 14.05
CA ARG A 539 3.88 -7.37 12.67
C ARG A 539 3.96 -8.48 11.61
N ARG A 540 4.70 -9.56 11.89
CA ARG A 540 4.85 -10.72 10.99
C ARG A 540 3.65 -11.65 11.04
N LEU A 541 3.13 -11.91 12.24
CA LEU A 541 1.93 -12.70 12.47
C LEU A 541 0.68 -11.99 11.94
N GLU A 542 0.56 -10.67 12.17
CA GLU A 542 -0.52 -9.84 11.64
C GLU A 542 -0.58 -9.95 10.11
N HIS A 543 0.56 -9.81 9.43
CA HIS A 543 0.65 -9.98 7.99
C HIS A 543 0.25 -11.40 7.54
N LEU A 544 0.82 -12.45 8.15
CA LEU A 544 0.52 -13.85 7.82
C LEU A 544 -0.96 -14.19 8.02
N TYR A 545 -1.59 -13.70 9.09
CA TYR A 545 -3.01 -13.90 9.35
C TYR A 545 -3.90 -13.08 8.41
N SER A 546 -3.49 -11.85 8.07
CA SER A 546 -4.22 -11.02 7.10
C SER A 546 -4.27 -11.64 5.70
N GLU A 547 -3.21 -12.31 5.25
CA GLU A 547 -3.15 -12.97 3.94
C GLU A 547 -4.11 -14.18 3.84
N PHE A 548 -4.46 -14.77 4.97
CA PHE A 548 -5.42 -15.87 5.08
C PHE A 548 -6.80 -15.44 5.60
N ASP A 549 -7.10 -14.13 5.63
CA ASP A 549 -8.34 -13.54 6.14
C ASP A 549 -8.68 -13.92 7.61
N VAL A 550 -7.66 -14.35 8.38
CA VAL A 550 -7.82 -14.77 9.78
C VAL A 550 -7.91 -13.54 10.70
N PRO A 551 -8.94 -13.41 11.54
CA PRO A 551 -9.10 -12.25 12.42
C PRO A 551 -7.92 -12.05 13.37
N TRP A 552 -7.40 -10.82 13.42
CA TRP A 552 -6.43 -10.42 14.42
C TRP A 552 -7.04 -10.45 15.84
N ARG A 553 -6.22 -10.81 16.82
CA ARG A 553 -6.62 -10.98 18.23
C ARG A 553 -5.67 -10.24 19.15
N GLU A 554 -6.09 -9.05 19.58
CA GLU A 554 -5.35 -8.19 20.51
C GLU A 554 -5.15 -8.83 21.89
N ASP A 555 -5.97 -9.81 22.26
CA ASP A 555 -5.88 -10.52 23.54
C ASP A 555 -4.78 -11.61 23.57
N ASP A 556 -4.28 -12.02 22.41
CA ASP A 556 -3.23 -13.04 22.25
C ASP A 556 -2.44 -12.81 20.94
N PRO A 557 -1.71 -11.67 20.83
CA PRO A 557 -1.13 -11.20 19.57
C PRO A 557 0.15 -11.95 19.16
N LEU A 558 0.72 -12.74 20.07
CA LEU A 558 1.93 -13.54 19.84
C LEU A 558 1.64 -14.98 19.40
N TYR A 559 0.35 -15.38 19.32
CA TYR A 559 -0.02 -16.71 18.86
C TYR A 559 0.62 -17.01 17.49
N PRO A 560 1.29 -18.17 17.31
CA PRO A 560 1.22 -19.38 18.13
C PRO A 560 2.31 -19.52 19.20
N PHE A 561 3.15 -18.50 19.39
CA PHE A 561 4.28 -18.55 20.31
C PHE A 561 3.84 -18.42 21.77
N THR A 562 4.67 -18.93 22.69
CA THR A 562 4.51 -18.73 24.14
C THR A 562 5.51 -17.70 24.65
N ALA A 563 5.19 -17.02 25.75
CA ALA A 563 6.11 -16.05 26.38
C ALA A 563 7.49 -16.68 26.67
N ALA A 564 7.53 -17.94 27.12
CA ALA A 564 8.79 -18.66 27.37
C ALA A 564 9.61 -18.91 26.08
N GLN A 565 8.97 -19.11 24.92
CA GLN A 565 9.68 -19.22 23.64
C GLN A 565 10.28 -17.88 23.20
N VAL A 566 9.60 -16.76 23.48
CA VAL A 566 10.10 -15.40 23.20
C VAL A 566 11.25 -15.04 24.15
N GLU A 567 11.09 -15.32 25.45
CA GLU A 567 12.11 -15.08 26.47
C GLU A 567 13.38 -15.92 26.23
N ALA A 568 13.25 -17.16 25.76
CA ALA A 568 14.39 -18.04 25.44
C ALA A 568 15.30 -17.53 24.31
N VAL A 569 14.82 -16.60 23.47
CA VAL A 569 15.61 -15.93 22.43
C VAL A 569 15.92 -14.46 22.77
N SER A 570 15.65 -14.04 24.01
CA SER A 570 16.10 -12.75 24.53
C SER A 570 17.62 -12.61 24.43
N LYS A 571 18.09 -11.41 24.08
CA LYS A 571 19.49 -11.04 23.80
C LYS A 571 20.13 -11.69 22.57
N PHE A 572 19.40 -12.49 21.79
CA PHE A 572 19.90 -12.98 20.50
C PHE A 572 19.93 -11.84 19.46
N ARG A 573 20.65 -12.03 18.35
CA ARG A 573 20.59 -11.06 17.24
C ARG A 573 19.28 -11.21 16.48
N ALA A 574 18.76 -10.13 15.89
CA ALA A 574 17.52 -10.15 15.11
C ALA A 574 17.49 -11.27 14.04
N ARG A 575 18.63 -11.52 13.37
CA ARG A 575 18.81 -12.62 12.41
C ARG A 575 18.60 -14.00 13.04
N ASP A 576 19.14 -14.20 14.23
CA ASP A 576 19.13 -15.49 14.93
C ASP A 576 17.76 -15.77 15.55
N VAL A 577 17.11 -14.73 16.10
CA VAL A 577 15.70 -14.73 16.54
C VAL A 577 14.79 -15.19 15.39
N LEU A 578 14.86 -14.51 14.24
CA LEU A 578 14.04 -14.85 13.07
C LEU A 578 14.36 -16.24 12.52
N GLY A 579 15.63 -16.66 12.55
CA GLY A 579 16.04 -18.03 12.22
C GLY A 579 15.31 -19.08 13.06
N LYS A 580 15.31 -18.93 14.39
CA LYS A 580 14.61 -19.86 15.30
C LYS A 580 13.11 -19.95 15.03
N PHE A 581 12.44 -18.81 14.80
CA PHE A 581 11.01 -18.81 14.51
C PHE A 581 10.67 -19.33 13.11
N ARG A 582 11.55 -19.12 12.11
CA ARG A 582 11.42 -19.74 10.79
C ARG A 582 11.56 -21.26 10.85
N ASP A 583 12.53 -21.78 11.62
CA ASP A 583 12.72 -23.21 11.79
C ASP A 583 11.50 -23.86 12.48
N TYR A 584 10.92 -23.17 13.48
CA TYR A 584 9.65 -23.57 14.11
C TYR A 584 8.47 -23.55 13.13
N HIS A 585 8.32 -22.48 12.33
CA HIS A 585 7.27 -22.36 11.31
C HIS A 585 7.36 -23.48 10.27
N ALA A 586 8.57 -23.76 9.75
CA ALA A 586 8.82 -24.85 8.80
C ALA A 586 8.50 -26.22 9.41
N ALA A 587 8.80 -26.44 10.70
CA ALA A 587 8.43 -27.67 11.40
C ALA A 587 6.89 -27.81 11.53
N CYS A 588 6.18 -26.72 11.82
CA CYS A 588 4.71 -26.71 11.91
C CYS A 588 4.03 -26.95 10.55
N ILE A 589 4.51 -26.33 9.48
CA ILE A 589 4.06 -26.60 8.09
C ILE A 589 4.28 -28.07 7.74
N LYS A 590 5.47 -28.63 8.02
CA LYS A 590 5.79 -30.04 7.75
C LYS A 590 4.93 -31.01 8.56
N ALA A 591 4.53 -30.65 9.78
CA ALA A 591 3.67 -31.45 10.64
C ALA A 591 2.17 -31.28 10.35
N GLY A 592 1.77 -30.20 9.67
CA GLY A 592 0.36 -29.81 9.50
C GLY A 592 -0.33 -29.38 10.80
N THR A 593 0.43 -29.13 11.87
CA THR A 593 -0.07 -28.74 13.20
C THR A 593 1.05 -28.03 13.98
N LEU A 594 0.67 -27.23 14.98
CA LEU A 594 1.63 -26.62 15.90
C LEU A 594 2.42 -27.68 16.66
N VAL A 595 3.75 -27.63 16.54
CA VAL A 595 4.66 -28.55 17.23
C VAL A 595 4.91 -28.05 18.66
N GLY A 596 4.97 -28.95 19.64
CA GLY A 596 5.38 -28.65 21.02
C GLY A 596 4.37 -27.88 21.89
N ARG A 597 3.21 -27.49 21.37
CA ARG A 597 2.13 -26.86 22.15
C ARG A 597 1.08 -27.92 22.50
N ALA A 598 0.91 -28.22 23.79
CA ALA A 598 -0.12 -29.15 24.24
C ALA A 598 -1.51 -28.60 23.84
N GLN A 599 -2.29 -29.39 23.10
CA GLN A 599 -3.69 -29.08 22.85
C GLN A 599 -4.47 -29.19 24.18
N PRO A 600 -5.41 -28.28 24.47
CA PRO A 600 -6.25 -28.37 25.66
C PRO A 600 -7.31 -29.48 25.49
N SER A 601 -6.91 -30.74 25.61
CA SER A 601 -7.86 -31.84 25.80
C SER A 601 -8.23 -31.95 27.28
N ALA A 602 -9.49 -32.28 27.55
CA ALA A 602 -10.03 -32.27 28.91
C ALA A 602 -9.39 -33.33 29.82
N ALA A 603 -9.01 -32.89 31.03
CA ALA A 603 -8.84 -33.69 32.24
C ALA A 603 -7.88 -34.90 32.20
N VAL A 604 -6.59 -34.66 32.43
CA VAL A 604 -5.76 -35.52 33.30
C VAL A 604 -4.88 -34.65 34.20
N SER A 605 -4.95 -34.88 35.51
CA SER A 605 -4.05 -34.25 36.48
C SER A 605 -2.69 -34.92 36.49
N ASN A 606 -1.61 -34.20 36.15
CA ASN A 606 -0.26 -34.50 36.61
C ASN A 606 0.66 -33.27 36.41
N PRO A 607 1.32 -32.74 37.46
CA PRO A 607 2.16 -31.55 37.36
C PRO A 607 3.65 -31.91 37.20
N GLU A 608 4.09 -32.26 35.99
CA GLU A 608 5.53 -32.25 35.64
C GLU A 608 5.73 -32.33 34.12
N LEU A 609 6.11 -31.22 33.50
CA LEU A 609 6.68 -31.16 32.15
C LEU A 609 7.72 -30.04 32.09
N ALA A 610 8.87 -30.28 32.71
CA ALA A 610 10.09 -29.57 32.34
C ALA A 610 10.47 -29.97 30.90
N ILE A 611 10.96 -29.01 30.11
CA ILE A 611 11.55 -29.30 28.81
C ILE A 611 12.83 -30.12 29.06
N PRO A 612 12.99 -31.34 28.50
CA PRO A 612 14.25 -32.07 28.59
C PRO A 612 15.36 -31.24 27.91
N PRO A 613 16.50 -30.98 28.58
CA PRO A 613 17.59 -30.19 28.00
C PRO A 613 18.10 -30.73 26.65
N ASP A 614 17.96 -32.05 26.45
CA ASP A 614 18.58 -32.81 25.37
C ASP A 614 17.77 -32.83 24.04
N LEU A 615 16.74 -31.97 23.92
CA LEU A 615 16.01 -31.73 22.66
C LEU A 615 16.11 -30.28 22.15
N LEU A 616 16.99 -29.47 22.74
CA LEU A 616 17.69 -28.48 21.92
C LEU A 616 18.66 -29.28 21.05
N PRO A 617 18.55 -29.27 19.70
CA PRO A 617 19.61 -29.82 18.89
C PRO A 617 20.89 -29.06 19.24
N GLU A 618 21.93 -29.79 19.66
CA GLU A 618 23.29 -29.25 19.73
C GLU A 618 23.53 -28.46 18.45
N VAL A 619 24.00 -27.22 18.58
CA VAL A 619 24.31 -26.37 17.42
C VAL A 619 25.27 -27.15 16.53
N PRO A 620 24.84 -27.67 15.36
CA PRO A 620 25.80 -28.07 14.37
C PRO A 620 26.58 -26.79 14.06
N PRO A 621 27.92 -26.81 13.99
CA PRO A 621 28.64 -25.63 13.54
C PRO A 621 27.97 -25.19 12.23
N VAL A 622 27.37 -23.99 12.24
CA VAL A 622 26.60 -23.50 11.10
C VAL A 622 27.50 -23.65 9.90
N ALA A 623 27.15 -24.58 9.01
CA ALA A 623 27.97 -24.88 7.85
C ALA A 623 28.18 -23.53 7.16
N PRO A 624 29.43 -23.03 7.06
CA PRO A 624 29.64 -21.64 6.68
C PRO A 624 28.95 -21.43 5.35
N THR A 625 28.01 -20.48 5.32
CA THR A 625 27.32 -20.11 4.09
C THR A 625 28.42 -19.89 3.06
N VAL A 626 28.48 -20.74 2.03
CA VAL A 626 29.60 -20.73 1.09
C VAL A 626 29.52 -19.41 0.33
N GLY A 627 30.28 -18.44 0.82
CA GLY A 627 30.36 -17.12 0.22
C GLY A 627 31.07 -17.22 -1.11
N TYR A 628 30.66 -16.37 -2.06
CA TYR A 628 31.27 -16.31 -3.37
C TYR A 628 31.85 -14.91 -3.62
N PRO A 629 32.71 -14.38 -2.72
CA PRO A 629 33.10 -12.97 -2.72
C PRO A 629 33.76 -12.52 -4.03
N GLU A 630 34.40 -13.43 -4.78
CA GLU A 630 34.92 -13.17 -6.12
C GLU A 630 33.82 -12.95 -7.17
N LEU A 631 32.74 -13.76 -7.13
CA LEU A 631 31.59 -13.62 -8.02
C LEU A 631 30.70 -12.45 -7.62
N ASP A 632 30.51 -12.22 -6.32
CA ASP A 632 29.78 -11.06 -5.81
C ASP A 632 30.50 -9.75 -6.18
N ARG A 633 31.83 -9.71 -6.10
CA ARG A 633 32.66 -8.60 -6.62
C ARG A 633 32.53 -8.44 -8.13
N ALA A 634 32.80 -9.50 -8.90
CA ALA A 634 32.76 -9.46 -10.36
C ALA A 634 31.37 -9.08 -10.91
N TRP A 635 30.30 -9.52 -10.24
CA TRP A 635 28.92 -9.11 -10.51
C TRP A 635 28.73 -7.60 -10.33
N ASN A 636 29.19 -7.06 -9.20
CA ASN A 636 29.05 -5.63 -8.93
C ASN A 636 29.95 -4.76 -9.85
N ASP A 637 31.17 -5.21 -10.19
CA ASP A 637 32.03 -4.57 -11.19
C ASP A 637 31.42 -4.53 -12.60
N LEU A 638 30.77 -5.63 -13.02
CA LEU A 638 30.08 -5.67 -14.32
C LEU A 638 28.81 -4.81 -14.33
N ARG A 639 28.10 -4.67 -13.19
CA ARG A 639 26.98 -3.74 -13.03
C ARG A 639 27.40 -2.27 -13.07
N THR A 640 28.57 -1.93 -12.53
CA THR A 640 29.08 -0.55 -12.54
C THR A 640 29.67 -0.15 -13.88
N THR A 641 30.11 -1.11 -14.69
CA THR A 641 30.61 -0.91 -16.05
C THR A 641 29.53 -0.35 -16.99
N SER A 642 29.89 0.60 -17.86
CA SER A 642 28.97 1.14 -18.87
C SER A 642 28.78 0.13 -20.00
N VAL A 643 27.64 -0.57 -19.98
CA VAL A 643 27.22 -1.50 -21.04
C VAL A 643 26.10 -0.88 -21.87
N SER A 644 26.18 -0.98 -23.20
CA SER A 644 25.11 -0.47 -24.07
C SER A 644 23.96 -1.46 -24.16
N VAL A 645 22.80 -1.07 -23.64
CA VAL A 645 21.50 -1.70 -23.95
C VAL A 645 21.12 -1.35 -25.42
N PRO A 646 20.39 -2.22 -26.16
CA PRO A 646 19.87 -1.92 -27.50
C PRO A 646 18.82 -0.79 -27.51
N ASP A 647 18.76 -0.05 -28.61
CA ASP A 647 17.84 1.09 -28.80
C ASP A 647 16.47 0.69 -29.34
N ASP A 648 16.35 -0.51 -29.90
CA ASP A 648 15.17 -1.03 -30.56
C ASP A 648 14.37 -2.03 -29.68
N ASP A 649 13.07 -2.10 -29.95
CA ASP A 649 12.14 -2.94 -29.19
C ASP A 649 12.45 -4.45 -29.28
N GLU A 650 13.05 -4.94 -30.39
CA GLU A 650 13.45 -6.34 -30.54
C GLU A 650 14.66 -6.68 -29.64
N GLY A 651 15.68 -5.81 -29.62
CA GLY A 651 16.85 -5.93 -28.75
C GLY A 651 16.51 -5.81 -27.26
N VAL A 652 15.58 -4.93 -26.87
CA VAL A 652 15.05 -4.88 -25.49
C VAL A 652 14.29 -6.17 -25.15
N LEU A 653 13.41 -6.64 -26.04
CA LEU A 653 12.66 -7.88 -25.80
C LEU A 653 13.58 -9.12 -25.73
N ALA A 654 14.70 -9.14 -26.46
CA ALA A 654 15.71 -10.19 -26.35
C ALA A 654 16.43 -10.21 -24.98
N ILE A 655 16.69 -9.04 -24.38
CA ILE A 655 17.20 -8.96 -22.99
C ILE A 655 16.15 -9.50 -22.01
N VAL A 656 14.87 -9.19 -22.23
CA VAL A 656 13.78 -9.70 -21.40
C VAL A 656 13.66 -11.24 -21.50
N ASP A 657 13.76 -11.84 -22.70
CA ASP A 657 13.78 -13.31 -22.85
C ASP A 657 14.94 -13.96 -22.09
N GLU A 658 16.14 -13.40 -22.20
CA GLU A 658 17.32 -13.86 -21.46
C GLU A 658 17.10 -13.77 -19.95
N ALA A 659 16.60 -12.64 -19.45
CA ALA A 659 16.34 -12.44 -18.02
C ALA A 659 15.34 -13.45 -17.47
N LEU A 660 14.23 -13.68 -18.19
CA LEU A 660 13.19 -14.62 -17.80
C LEU A 660 13.75 -16.06 -17.73
N ARG A 661 14.54 -16.48 -18.73
CA ARG A 661 15.21 -17.80 -18.73
C ARG A 661 16.27 -17.93 -17.64
N ALA A 662 17.05 -16.87 -17.39
CA ALA A 662 18.08 -16.86 -16.37
C ALA A 662 17.48 -16.99 -14.97
N ALA A 663 16.40 -16.26 -14.69
CA ALA A 663 15.62 -16.36 -13.45
C ALA A 663 14.95 -17.73 -13.31
N ALA A 664 14.36 -18.29 -14.37
CA ALA A 664 13.77 -19.63 -14.36
C ALA A 664 14.76 -20.68 -13.82
N HIS A 665 16.02 -20.60 -14.26
CA HIS A 665 17.12 -21.45 -13.77
C HIS A 665 17.57 -21.12 -12.34
N GLU A 666 17.46 -19.88 -11.88
CA GLU A 666 17.80 -19.47 -10.51
C GLU A 666 16.78 -20.00 -9.48
N VAL A 667 15.48 -19.91 -9.78
CA VAL A 667 14.39 -20.34 -8.88
C VAL A 667 13.84 -21.75 -9.17
N GLY A 668 14.32 -22.43 -10.22
CA GLY A 668 13.88 -23.78 -10.59
C GLY A 668 12.50 -23.86 -11.26
N LEU A 669 12.01 -22.77 -11.85
CA LEU A 669 10.74 -22.76 -12.60
C LEU A 669 10.90 -23.35 -14.00
N GLN A 670 9.89 -24.12 -14.44
CA GLN A 670 9.82 -24.67 -15.79
C GLN A 670 8.71 -23.99 -16.60
N PHE A 671 9.09 -23.28 -17.66
CA PHE A 671 8.17 -22.77 -18.67
C PHE A 671 8.82 -22.77 -20.05
N THR A 672 7.98 -22.82 -21.08
CA THR A 672 8.37 -22.55 -22.46
C THR A 672 8.27 -21.06 -22.73
N CYS A 673 9.26 -20.52 -23.45
CA CYS A 673 9.31 -19.11 -23.85
C CYS A 673 9.66 -19.02 -25.32
N ARG A 674 8.81 -18.37 -26.13
CA ARG A 674 8.95 -18.27 -27.59
C ARG A 674 8.75 -16.83 -28.04
N LEU A 675 9.76 -16.29 -28.73
CA LEU A 675 9.65 -15.05 -29.48
C LEU A 675 8.90 -15.30 -30.80
N ASP A 676 7.78 -14.62 -31.01
CA ASP A 676 7.16 -14.46 -32.31
C ASP A 676 7.66 -13.18 -32.99
N ARG A 677 8.54 -13.35 -33.98
CA ARG A 677 9.13 -12.24 -34.75
C ARG A 677 8.14 -11.54 -35.67
N ALA A 678 7.00 -12.15 -36.01
CA ALA A 678 6.00 -11.51 -36.86
C ALA A 678 5.19 -10.46 -36.10
N THR A 679 4.99 -10.67 -34.78
CA THR A 679 4.22 -9.78 -33.91
C THR A 679 5.09 -8.97 -32.95
N GLY A 680 6.35 -9.34 -32.74
CA GLY A 680 7.25 -8.73 -31.76
C GLY A 680 6.86 -9.08 -30.32
N GLN A 681 6.45 -10.33 -30.08
CA GLN A 681 5.86 -10.77 -28.80
C GLN A 681 6.57 -12.01 -28.24
N LEU A 682 6.81 -12.02 -26.92
CA LEU A 682 7.23 -13.20 -26.18
C LEU A 682 6.00 -13.92 -25.62
N HIS A 683 5.85 -15.19 -25.99
CA HIS A 683 4.81 -16.08 -25.47
C HIS A 683 5.41 -16.97 -24.39
N LEU A 684 4.83 -16.94 -23.18
CA LEU A 684 5.22 -17.80 -22.05
C LEU A 684 4.09 -18.77 -21.71
N GLU A 685 4.43 -20.04 -21.51
CA GLU A 685 3.49 -21.09 -21.09
C GLU A 685 4.22 -22.13 -20.23
N GLY A 686 3.74 -22.38 -19.00
CA GLY A 686 4.29 -23.36 -18.07
C GLY A 686 3.20 -23.98 -17.18
N GLY A 687 3.53 -25.05 -16.44
CA GLY A 687 2.54 -25.81 -15.66
C GLY A 687 1.90 -25.02 -14.52
N SER A 688 2.70 -24.25 -13.78
CA SER A 688 2.26 -23.28 -12.76
C SER A 688 2.04 -21.87 -13.30
N LEU A 689 2.47 -21.60 -14.54
CA LEU A 689 2.52 -20.28 -15.14
C LEU A 689 1.49 -20.18 -16.29
N GLY A 690 0.32 -19.61 -16.01
CA GLY A 690 -0.73 -19.36 -17.01
C GLY A 690 -0.21 -18.59 -18.23
N LYS A 691 -0.87 -18.74 -19.39
CA LYS A 691 -0.39 -18.24 -20.69
C LYS A 691 -0.21 -16.72 -20.70
N ARG A 692 1.04 -16.26 -20.82
CA ARG A 692 1.41 -14.82 -20.86
C ARG A 692 1.85 -14.42 -22.26
N ILE A 693 1.57 -13.17 -22.61
CA ILE A 693 2.16 -12.50 -23.77
C ILE A 693 2.87 -11.26 -23.26
N VAL A 694 4.12 -11.07 -23.65
CA VAL A 694 4.97 -9.96 -23.21
C VAL A 694 5.42 -9.19 -24.46
N ALA A 695 5.22 -7.88 -24.49
CA ALA A 695 5.60 -7.04 -25.63
C ALA A 695 6.09 -5.66 -25.19
N VAL A 696 7.08 -5.12 -25.91
CA VAL A 696 7.62 -3.79 -25.67
C VAL A 696 6.76 -2.71 -26.34
N CYS A 697 6.46 -1.66 -25.59
CA CYS A 697 5.52 -0.60 -25.89
C CYS A 697 6.19 0.79 -25.76
N ASN A 698 7.31 0.99 -26.48
CA ASN A 698 8.10 2.22 -26.40
C ASN A 698 7.63 3.35 -27.33
N ARG A 699 6.53 3.18 -28.07
CA ARG A 699 6.04 4.25 -28.94
C ARG A 699 5.66 5.50 -28.15
N LEU A 700 5.72 6.63 -28.84
CA LEU A 700 5.36 7.94 -28.30
C LEU A 700 3.89 7.95 -27.79
N PRO A 701 3.62 8.55 -26.62
CA PRO A 701 2.27 8.87 -26.19
C PRO A 701 1.59 9.88 -27.13
N GLN A 702 2.36 10.83 -27.65
CA GLN A 702 1.92 11.81 -28.64
C GLN A 702 1.49 11.10 -29.93
N GLY A 703 0.47 11.62 -30.63
CA GLY A 703 -0.12 10.96 -31.81
C GLY A 703 -0.91 9.67 -31.55
N GLY A 704 -1.04 9.26 -30.28
CA GLY A 704 -1.77 8.05 -29.87
C GLY A 704 -1.11 6.73 -30.30
N HIS A 705 0.18 6.74 -30.62
CA HIS A 705 0.90 5.54 -31.07
C HIS A 705 1.04 4.49 -29.97
N LEU A 706 1.34 4.90 -28.73
CA LEU A 706 1.33 4.02 -27.56
C LEU A 706 -0.05 3.38 -27.34
N GLY A 707 -1.12 4.17 -27.45
CA GLY A 707 -2.50 3.70 -27.33
C GLY A 707 -2.82 2.54 -28.28
N LYS A 708 -2.37 2.64 -29.54
CA LYS A 708 -2.53 1.56 -30.54
C LYS A 708 -1.79 0.26 -30.15
N GLN A 709 -0.63 0.35 -29.47
CA GLN A 709 0.06 -0.85 -28.95
C GLN A 709 -0.74 -1.50 -27.81
N LEU A 710 -1.23 -0.68 -26.87
CA LEU A 710 -2.07 -1.16 -25.76
C LEU A 710 -3.40 -1.76 -26.24
N ASP A 711 -4.06 -1.15 -27.23
CA ASP A 711 -5.28 -1.68 -27.84
C ASP A 711 -5.05 -3.00 -28.58
N ALA A 712 -3.85 -3.23 -29.15
CA ALA A 712 -3.48 -4.50 -29.76
C ALA A 712 -3.31 -5.60 -28.69
N LEU A 713 -2.66 -5.29 -27.56
CA LEU A 713 -2.51 -6.23 -26.43
C LEU A 713 -3.84 -6.49 -25.68
N LYS A 714 -4.69 -5.46 -25.52
CA LYS A 714 -6.03 -5.57 -24.91
C LYS A 714 -6.90 -6.62 -25.61
N LYS A 715 -6.81 -6.71 -26.95
CA LYS A 715 -7.50 -7.73 -27.77
C LYS A 715 -7.01 -9.17 -27.54
N LEU A 716 -5.85 -9.36 -26.90
CA LEU A 716 -5.33 -10.68 -26.52
C LEU A 716 -5.84 -11.10 -25.14
N ALA A 717 -6.07 -10.15 -24.22
CA ALA A 717 -6.68 -10.44 -22.92
C ALA A 717 -8.07 -11.10 -23.07
N ALA A 718 -8.89 -10.57 -23.99
CA ALA A 718 -10.19 -11.12 -24.36
C ALA A 718 -10.16 -12.57 -24.89
N LYS A 719 -8.97 -13.14 -25.17
CA LYS A 719 -8.76 -14.53 -25.59
C LYS A 719 -8.31 -15.45 -24.44
N GLY A 720 -8.37 -14.98 -23.19
CA GLY A 720 -7.95 -15.75 -22.01
C GLY A 720 -6.42 -15.82 -21.83
N LEU A 721 -5.70 -14.83 -22.36
CA LEU A 721 -4.25 -14.68 -22.20
C LEU A 721 -3.97 -13.53 -21.22
N SER A 722 -2.82 -13.55 -20.54
CA SER A 722 -2.39 -12.47 -19.65
C SER A 722 -1.36 -11.58 -20.35
N PRO A 723 -1.74 -10.43 -20.95
CA PRO A 723 -0.80 -9.57 -21.65
C PRO A 723 -0.04 -8.64 -20.69
N PHE A 724 1.27 -8.51 -20.94
CA PHE A 724 2.20 -7.62 -20.26
C PHE A 724 2.73 -6.59 -21.26
N ALA A 725 2.43 -5.32 -21.00
CA ALA A 725 2.99 -4.19 -21.73
C ALA A 725 4.25 -3.71 -21.01
N LEU A 726 5.41 -3.83 -21.66
CA LEU A 726 6.70 -3.36 -21.14
C LEU A 726 7.04 -1.99 -21.74
N ARG A 727 7.74 -1.12 -21.00
CA ARG A 727 8.16 0.19 -21.53
C ARG A 727 9.42 0.69 -20.84
N ASN A 728 10.39 1.25 -21.57
CA ASN A 728 11.63 1.85 -21.05
C ASN A 728 11.36 3.25 -20.46
N GLY A 729 10.39 3.33 -19.58
CA GLY A 729 9.77 4.54 -19.04
C GLY A 729 8.44 4.17 -18.36
N ASP A 730 7.86 5.08 -17.58
CA ASP A 730 6.62 4.78 -16.89
C ASP A 730 5.37 4.78 -17.81
N PHE A 731 4.30 4.17 -17.30
CA PHE A 731 2.95 4.22 -17.87
C PHE A 731 2.06 5.27 -17.17
N GLN A 732 2.67 6.21 -16.43
CA GLN A 732 1.94 7.22 -15.68
C GLN A 732 1.79 8.47 -16.54
N PHE A 733 0.55 8.89 -16.73
CA PHE A 733 0.21 10.06 -17.52
C PHE A 733 -0.78 10.91 -16.74
N LYS A 734 -0.78 12.22 -17.02
CA LYS A 734 -1.70 13.18 -16.39
C LYS A 734 -3.14 12.66 -16.46
N PRO A 735 -3.90 12.64 -15.34
CA PRO A 735 -5.26 12.13 -15.33
C PRO A 735 -6.14 12.78 -16.39
N LYS A 736 -7.10 12.01 -16.94
CA LYS A 736 -8.02 12.40 -18.02
C LYS A 736 -7.38 12.62 -19.41
N THR A 737 -6.07 12.40 -19.58
CA THR A 737 -5.47 12.29 -20.93
C THR A 737 -5.92 11.01 -21.63
N ALA A 738 -5.99 11.02 -22.96
CA ALA A 738 -6.39 9.84 -23.75
C ALA A 738 -5.50 8.61 -23.45
N THR A 739 -4.18 8.83 -23.33
CA THR A 739 -3.22 7.78 -23.00
C THR A 739 -3.46 7.20 -21.60
N ALA A 740 -3.74 8.03 -20.59
CA ALA A 740 -4.09 7.55 -19.25
C ALA A 740 -5.35 6.67 -19.28
N THR A 741 -6.37 7.08 -20.05
CA THR A 741 -7.60 6.30 -20.23
C THR A 741 -7.32 4.94 -20.90
N GLN A 742 -6.51 4.91 -21.97
CA GLN A 742 -6.15 3.66 -22.67
C GLN A 742 -5.32 2.71 -21.80
N VAL A 743 -4.43 3.23 -20.95
CA VAL A 743 -3.71 2.44 -19.92
C VAL A 743 -4.71 1.84 -18.92
N GLY A 744 -5.66 2.65 -18.42
CA GLY A 744 -6.72 2.18 -17.52
C GLY A 744 -7.58 1.07 -18.13
N GLU A 745 -8.04 1.24 -19.38
CA GLU A 745 -8.81 0.23 -20.11
C GLU A 745 -8.02 -1.07 -20.34
N PHE A 746 -6.72 -0.98 -20.60
CA PHE A 746 -5.85 -2.15 -20.75
C PHE A 746 -5.72 -2.94 -19.43
N ILE A 747 -5.58 -2.23 -18.30
CA ILE A 747 -5.51 -2.85 -16.97
C ILE A 747 -6.87 -3.47 -16.58
N GLN A 748 -7.98 -2.75 -16.81
CA GLN A 748 -9.33 -3.26 -16.57
C GLN A 748 -9.66 -4.52 -17.39
N ALA A 749 -9.09 -4.66 -18.60
CA ALA A 749 -9.21 -5.86 -19.42
C ALA A 749 -8.36 -7.04 -18.91
N GLY A 750 -7.62 -6.92 -17.80
CA GLY A 750 -6.74 -7.95 -17.24
C GLY A 750 -5.28 -7.86 -17.74
N GLY A 751 -4.91 -6.79 -18.43
CA GLY A 751 -3.52 -6.51 -18.80
C GLY A 751 -2.69 -5.99 -17.64
N ARG A 752 -1.38 -6.15 -17.72
CA ARG A 752 -0.42 -5.66 -16.72
C ARG A 752 0.64 -4.77 -17.37
N THR A 753 0.90 -3.61 -16.78
CA THR A 753 1.92 -2.65 -17.24
C THR A 753 3.19 -2.77 -16.40
N VAL A 754 4.35 -2.83 -17.04
CA VAL A 754 5.65 -2.96 -16.36
C VAL A 754 6.63 -1.94 -16.93
N ALA A 755 7.09 -1.01 -16.10
CA ALA A 755 8.17 -0.10 -16.45
C ALA A 755 9.52 -0.85 -16.35
N LEU A 756 10.31 -0.78 -17.42
CA LEU A 756 11.68 -1.27 -17.49
C LEU A 756 12.64 -0.13 -17.16
N GLN A 757 13.48 -0.32 -16.15
CA GLN A 757 14.53 0.62 -15.77
C GLN A 757 15.83 0.29 -16.50
N GLU A 758 16.59 1.32 -16.90
CA GLU A 758 17.84 1.13 -17.64
C GLU A 758 18.86 0.35 -16.77
N ALA A 759 18.90 0.62 -15.46
CA ALA A 759 19.69 -0.15 -14.49
C ALA A 759 19.40 -1.67 -14.48
N GLU A 760 18.13 -2.08 -14.64
CA GLU A 760 17.75 -3.50 -14.63
C GLU A 760 18.11 -4.20 -15.95
N LEU A 761 17.93 -3.53 -17.09
CA LEU A 761 18.37 -4.05 -18.40
C LEU A 761 19.90 -4.18 -18.45
N ARG A 762 20.63 -3.20 -17.89
CA ARG A 762 22.08 -3.26 -17.74
C ARG A 762 22.53 -4.39 -16.83
N ALA A 763 21.81 -4.68 -15.74
CA ALA A 763 22.10 -5.80 -14.87
C ALA A 763 22.03 -7.16 -15.62
N VAL A 764 21.06 -7.33 -16.52
CA VAL A 764 20.99 -8.54 -17.37
C VAL A 764 22.16 -8.61 -18.34
N CYS A 765 22.56 -7.50 -18.98
CA CYS A 765 23.75 -7.48 -19.84
C CYS A 765 25.05 -7.74 -19.07
N ALA A 766 25.18 -7.20 -17.85
CA ALA A 766 26.29 -7.50 -16.94
C ALA A 766 26.33 -8.99 -16.58
N PHE A 767 25.18 -9.60 -16.34
CA PHE A 767 25.05 -11.02 -16.03
C PHE A 767 25.44 -11.91 -17.20
N ARG A 768 25.02 -11.55 -18.43
CA ARG A 768 25.48 -12.21 -19.66
C ARG A 768 27.00 -12.27 -19.71
N ASN A 769 27.67 -11.14 -19.47
CA ASN A 769 29.14 -11.07 -19.45
C ASN A 769 29.74 -11.90 -18.30
N LEU A 770 29.14 -11.90 -17.11
CA LEU A 770 29.60 -12.72 -15.98
C LEU A 770 29.52 -14.22 -16.32
N THR A 771 28.42 -14.68 -16.94
CA THR A 771 28.24 -16.09 -17.29
C THR A 771 29.21 -16.60 -18.37
N GLN A 772 29.72 -15.71 -19.24
CA GLN A 772 30.75 -16.07 -20.24
C GLN A 772 32.08 -16.54 -19.60
N SER A 773 32.37 -16.11 -18.37
CA SER A 773 33.57 -16.55 -17.63
C SER A 773 33.58 -18.04 -17.26
N ASN A 774 32.42 -18.69 -17.24
CA ASN A 774 32.24 -20.11 -16.88
C ASN A 774 32.94 -20.53 -15.57
N ALA A 775 32.97 -19.65 -14.56
CA ALA A 775 33.57 -19.95 -13.26
C ALA A 775 32.95 -21.22 -12.61
N PRO A 776 33.74 -22.15 -12.04
CA PRO A 776 33.21 -23.43 -11.51
C PRO A 776 32.13 -23.28 -10.42
N SER A 777 32.18 -22.20 -9.64
CA SER A 777 31.23 -21.86 -8.58
C SER A 777 29.95 -21.18 -9.07
N LEU A 778 29.87 -20.77 -10.34
CA LEU A 778 28.79 -19.95 -10.90
C LEU A 778 27.39 -20.58 -10.74
N ALA A 779 27.26 -21.89 -10.93
CA ALA A 779 25.97 -22.57 -10.83
C ALA A 779 25.40 -22.57 -9.41
N SER A 780 26.27 -22.71 -8.40
CA SER A 780 25.89 -22.67 -6.99
C SER A 780 25.64 -21.23 -6.54
N TRP A 781 26.50 -20.28 -6.95
CA TRP A 781 26.27 -18.86 -6.70
C TRP A 781 24.93 -18.38 -7.25
N ARG A 782 24.57 -18.72 -8.49
CA ARG A 782 23.27 -18.35 -9.09
C ARG A 782 22.07 -18.80 -8.26
N LYS A 783 22.10 -20.03 -7.70
CA LYS A 783 21.02 -20.55 -6.84
C LYS A 783 20.90 -19.81 -5.51
N THR A 784 22.04 -19.35 -4.95
CA THR A 784 22.10 -18.66 -3.65
C THR A 784 21.84 -17.16 -3.78
N ALA A 785 22.48 -16.48 -4.74
CA ALA A 785 22.43 -15.04 -4.91
C ALA A 785 21.23 -14.56 -5.75
N GLN A 786 20.69 -15.40 -6.65
CA GLN A 786 19.53 -15.15 -7.50
C GLN A 786 19.46 -13.73 -8.11
N PRO A 787 20.54 -13.25 -8.75
CA PRO A 787 20.68 -11.86 -9.16
C PRO A 787 19.65 -11.39 -10.19
N ILE A 788 19.09 -12.30 -11.00
CA ILE A 788 18.11 -11.96 -12.06
C ILE A 788 16.67 -12.15 -11.56
N ALA A 789 16.41 -13.16 -10.74
CA ALA A 789 15.09 -13.37 -10.13
C ALA A 789 14.69 -12.26 -9.12
N GLN A 790 15.62 -11.40 -8.72
CA GLN A 790 15.36 -10.23 -7.89
C GLN A 790 15.00 -8.95 -8.68
N LEU A 791 15.14 -8.94 -10.01
CA LEU A 791 14.79 -7.76 -10.84
C LEU A 791 13.27 -7.54 -10.86
N ALA A 792 12.81 -6.29 -10.71
CA ALA A 792 11.40 -5.99 -10.48
C ALA A 792 10.51 -6.45 -11.65
N PHE A 793 10.95 -6.21 -12.90
CA PHE A 793 10.20 -6.67 -14.07
C PHE A 793 10.11 -8.21 -14.17
N VAL A 794 11.16 -8.93 -13.74
CA VAL A 794 11.19 -10.40 -13.74
C VAL A 794 10.20 -10.95 -12.72
N ARG A 795 10.22 -10.40 -11.50
CA ARG A 795 9.29 -10.80 -10.43
C ARG A 795 7.84 -10.62 -10.85
N LEU A 796 7.51 -9.47 -11.46
CA LEU A 796 6.17 -9.16 -11.95
C LEU A 796 5.72 -10.04 -13.14
N ILE A 797 6.62 -10.36 -14.07
CA ILE A 797 6.28 -11.19 -15.25
C ILE A 797 6.15 -12.67 -14.88
N LEU A 798 6.95 -13.17 -13.93
CA LEU A 798 6.91 -14.57 -13.49
C LEU A 798 6.05 -14.82 -12.24
N ASP A 799 5.47 -13.77 -11.65
CA ASP A 799 4.73 -13.82 -10.37
C ASP A 799 5.57 -14.41 -9.22
N LEU A 800 6.86 -14.08 -9.13
CA LEU A 800 7.77 -14.62 -8.09
C LEU A 800 7.44 -14.17 -6.67
N ASP A 801 6.64 -13.10 -6.52
CA ASP A 801 6.06 -12.66 -5.24
C ASP A 801 4.76 -13.40 -4.88
N LEU A 802 4.22 -14.24 -5.77
CA LEU A 802 2.92 -14.93 -5.62
C LEU A 802 2.99 -16.45 -5.90
N ALA A 803 4.15 -16.98 -6.29
CA ALA A 803 4.31 -18.35 -6.75
C ALA A 803 4.82 -19.30 -5.65
N PRO A 804 4.10 -20.40 -5.33
CA PRO A 804 4.58 -21.40 -4.39
C PRO A 804 5.70 -22.25 -4.98
N ALA A 805 6.50 -22.87 -4.11
CA ALA A 805 7.60 -23.74 -4.51
C ALA A 805 7.13 -24.99 -5.27
N ALA A 806 7.60 -25.11 -6.52
CA ALA A 806 7.71 -26.27 -7.43
C ALA A 806 6.69 -27.44 -7.35
N SER A 807 6.16 -27.83 -8.52
CA SER A 807 5.50 -29.12 -8.76
C SER A 807 5.73 -29.59 -10.20
N GLU A 808 5.95 -30.91 -10.40
CA GLU A 808 6.29 -31.54 -11.69
C GLU A 808 5.03 -31.94 -12.53
N PRO A 809 5.17 -32.34 -13.82
CA PRO A 809 4.28 -31.87 -14.89
C PRO A 809 3.10 -32.77 -15.27
N THR A 810 2.12 -32.16 -15.98
CA THR A 810 1.00 -32.85 -16.67
C THR A 810 0.96 -32.49 -18.17
N ILE A 811 0.45 -33.40 -19.00
CA ILE A 811 0.58 -33.38 -20.48
C ILE A 811 -0.66 -32.76 -21.17
N SER A 812 -0.46 -32.04 -22.28
CA SER A 812 -1.46 -31.34 -23.13
C SER A 812 -2.20 -32.28 -24.13
N THR A 813 -3.09 -31.94 -25.09
CA THR A 813 -3.53 -30.71 -25.83
C THR A 813 -4.91 -31.05 -26.51
N PRO A 814 -5.40 -30.47 -27.64
CA PRO A 814 -5.61 -29.07 -28.08
C PRO A 814 -7.10 -28.71 -28.48
N PRO A 815 -7.43 -27.42 -28.78
CA PRO A 815 -8.73 -26.92 -29.32
C PRO A 815 -8.72 -26.60 -30.84
N PRO A 816 -9.88 -26.55 -31.56
CA PRO A 816 -10.61 -25.28 -31.90
C PRO A 816 -12.15 -25.51 -32.15
N PRO A 817 -13.00 -24.65 -32.82
CA PRO A 817 -12.86 -23.26 -33.32
C PRO A 817 -13.99 -22.27 -32.87
N ALA A 818 -14.04 -21.06 -33.45
CA ALA A 818 -14.77 -19.86 -33.00
C ALA A 818 -15.63 -19.17 -34.12
N ALA A 819 -16.16 -17.95 -33.84
CA ALA A 819 -16.72 -16.89 -34.74
C ALA A 819 -18.23 -16.52 -34.51
N PRO A 820 -18.74 -15.31 -34.89
CA PRO A 820 -18.14 -13.94 -34.87
C PRO A 820 -19.17 -12.83 -34.37
N PRO A 821 -19.31 -11.56 -34.86
CA PRO A 821 -19.29 -10.38 -33.94
C PRO A 821 -20.32 -9.20 -34.15
N ALA A 822 -20.27 -8.18 -33.26
CA ALA A 822 -20.75 -6.78 -33.43
C ALA A 822 -22.29 -6.54 -33.55
N PRO A 823 -22.90 -5.38 -33.16
CA PRO A 823 -22.47 -3.97 -33.37
C PRO A 823 -22.60 -3.02 -32.12
N PRO A 824 -22.34 -1.69 -32.21
CA PRO A 824 -22.00 -0.84 -31.05
C PRO A 824 -23.01 0.29 -30.65
N ALA A 825 -22.84 0.78 -29.41
CA ALA A 825 -23.02 2.16 -28.86
C ALA A 825 -24.33 2.95 -29.13
N PRO A 826 -24.83 3.71 -28.11
CA PRO A 826 -24.30 5.07 -27.90
C PRO A 826 -24.03 5.46 -26.43
N ALA A 827 -23.32 6.58 -26.25
CA ALA A 827 -22.86 7.13 -24.96
C ALA A 827 -23.94 7.96 -24.22
N PRO A 828 -23.80 8.20 -22.88
CA PRO A 828 -24.86 8.76 -22.05
C PRO A 828 -24.93 10.30 -22.06
N VAL A 829 -26.14 10.83 -21.85
CA VAL A 829 -26.37 12.26 -21.64
C VAL A 829 -26.14 12.60 -20.16
N GLN A 830 -25.06 13.31 -19.84
CA GLN A 830 -24.82 13.84 -18.50
C GLN A 830 -25.88 14.89 -18.12
N ARG A 831 -26.33 14.87 -16.86
CA ARG A 831 -26.85 16.06 -16.18
C ARG A 831 -25.92 16.42 -15.04
N ILE A 832 -25.63 17.71 -14.94
CA ILE A 832 -24.57 18.27 -14.11
C ILE A 832 -25.14 18.57 -12.72
N SER A 833 -24.52 17.99 -11.68
CA SER A 833 -24.58 18.49 -10.31
C SER A 833 -23.15 18.71 -9.82
N THR A 834 -22.82 19.96 -9.55
CA THR A 834 -21.47 20.39 -9.17
C THR A 834 -21.13 19.90 -7.75
N PRO A 835 -20.05 19.14 -7.53
CA PRO A 835 -19.66 18.77 -6.18
C PRO A 835 -18.90 19.92 -5.52
N MET A 836 -19.38 20.39 -4.35
CA MET A 836 -18.49 21.02 -3.38
C MET A 836 -17.47 19.99 -2.87
N ALA A 837 -16.26 20.45 -2.56
CA ALA A 837 -15.11 19.57 -2.35
C ALA A 837 -15.38 18.46 -1.31
N ALA A 838 -15.30 17.21 -1.76
CA ALA A 838 -15.33 16.06 -0.87
C ALA A 838 -14.03 16.03 -0.04
N PHE A 839 -14.14 16.23 1.26
CA PHE A 839 -13.03 16.05 2.19
C PHE A 839 -12.79 14.56 2.44
N ASP A 840 -11.52 14.16 2.56
CA ASP A 840 -11.15 12.79 2.93
C ASP A 840 -11.61 12.48 4.38
N PRO A 841 -12.47 11.46 4.59
CA PRO A 841 -12.95 11.12 5.93
C PRO A 841 -11.86 10.56 6.85
N THR A 842 -10.74 10.09 6.29
CA THR A 842 -9.66 9.41 7.04
C THR A 842 -8.44 10.28 7.34
N THR A 843 -8.32 11.46 6.73
CA THR A 843 -7.17 12.36 6.93
C THR A 843 -7.56 13.81 7.20
N VAL A 844 -6.72 14.52 7.96
CA VAL A 844 -6.83 15.94 8.30
C VAL A 844 -5.69 16.70 7.64
N ARG A 845 -5.99 17.74 6.86
CA ARG A 845 -4.99 18.55 6.14
C ARG A 845 -4.35 19.58 7.06
N LEU A 846 -3.02 19.54 7.17
CA LEU A 846 -2.23 20.54 7.91
C LEU A 846 -2.01 21.82 7.11
N GLY A 847 -1.87 21.71 5.78
CA GLY A 847 -1.58 22.84 4.91
C GLY A 847 -1.06 22.42 3.55
N VAL A 848 -0.11 23.18 3.02
CA VAL A 848 0.75 22.82 1.88
C VAL A 848 2.22 22.98 2.27
N THR A 849 3.10 22.21 1.66
CA THR A 849 4.56 22.37 1.81
C THR A 849 5.01 23.74 1.31
N THR A 850 6.06 24.29 1.94
CA THR A 850 6.72 25.54 1.51
C THR A 850 7.81 25.31 0.47
N SER A 851 8.07 24.06 0.07
CA SER A 851 8.90 23.69 -1.09
C SER A 851 8.38 24.30 -2.41
N LEU A 852 9.13 24.24 -3.52
CA LEU A 852 8.59 24.80 -4.77
C LEU A 852 7.46 23.94 -5.35
N ARG A 853 7.48 22.61 -5.13
CA ARG A 853 6.33 21.71 -5.37
C ARG A 853 5.37 21.82 -4.19
N ALA A 854 4.30 22.60 -4.34
CA ALA A 854 3.31 22.84 -3.28
C ALA A 854 2.37 21.63 -3.10
N GLU A 855 2.73 20.71 -2.20
CA GLU A 855 1.97 19.49 -1.94
C GLU A 855 1.11 19.62 -0.67
N PRO A 856 -0.14 19.13 -0.66
CA PRO A 856 -0.96 19.11 0.54
C PRO A 856 -0.36 18.14 1.58
N GLN A 857 -0.12 18.65 2.79
CA GLN A 857 0.30 17.85 3.93
C GLN A 857 -0.92 17.44 4.75
N SER A 858 -1.00 16.17 5.15
CA SER A 858 -2.13 15.61 5.89
C SER A 858 -1.70 14.55 6.91
N LEU A 859 -2.41 14.47 8.03
CA LEU A 859 -2.26 13.43 9.04
C LEU A 859 -3.46 12.46 9.02
N PRO A 860 -3.27 11.17 9.32
CA PRO A 860 -4.38 10.26 9.64
C PRO A 860 -5.23 10.78 10.79
N LEU A 861 -6.56 10.70 10.67
CA LEU A 861 -7.52 11.17 11.66
C LEU A 861 -7.28 10.57 13.05
N GLU A 862 -6.93 9.27 13.12
CA GLU A 862 -6.66 8.59 14.39
C GLU A 862 -5.45 9.14 15.14
N GLN A 863 -4.42 9.63 14.44
CA GLN A 863 -3.27 10.28 15.10
C GLN A 863 -3.71 11.59 15.77
N VAL A 864 -4.56 12.37 15.10
CA VAL A 864 -5.06 13.66 15.60
C VAL A 864 -5.99 13.50 16.83
N LYS A 865 -6.68 12.36 16.96
CA LYS A 865 -7.50 12.03 18.15
C LYS A 865 -6.68 11.73 19.42
N SER A 866 -5.35 11.60 19.31
CA SER A 866 -4.48 11.30 20.45
C SER A 866 -4.01 12.58 21.16
N HIS A 867 -2.82 13.10 20.83
CA HIS A 867 -2.26 14.32 21.39
C HIS A 867 -1.57 15.14 20.28
N VAL A 868 -1.92 16.42 20.14
CA VAL A 868 -1.30 17.35 19.19
C VAL A 868 -0.86 18.61 19.90
N THR A 869 0.40 19.03 19.70
CA THR A 869 0.97 20.23 20.32
C THR A 869 1.42 21.23 19.25
N PHE A 870 0.90 22.46 19.30
CA PHE A 870 1.26 23.54 18.38
C PHE A 870 2.28 24.50 19.02
N VAL A 871 3.53 24.51 18.51
CA VAL A 871 4.64 25.32 19.04
C VAL A 871 5.07 26.39 18.02
N GLY A 872 5.58 27.53 18.50
CA GLY A 872 6.01 28.65 17.64
C GLY A 872 5.94 30.01 18.35
N GLY A 873 6.57 31.04 17.76
CA GLY A 873 6.61 32.40 18.32
C GLY A 873 5.27 33.16 18.32
N THR A 874 5.18 34.30 18.99
CA THR A 874 4.00 35.17 18.92
C THR A 874 3.74 35.60 17.47
N GLY A 875 2.49 35.56 17.02
CA GLY A 875 2.11 35.86 15.63
C GLY A 875 2.29 34.70 14.63
N SER A 876 2.92 33.58 15.00
CA SER A 876 3.22 32.46 14.08
C SER A 876 2.02 31.60 13.64
N GLY A 877 0.78 32.08 13.79
CA GLY A 877 -0.43 31.35 13.38
C GLY A 877 -0.82 30.11 14.19
N LYS A 878 -0.15 29.78 15.33
CA LYS A 878 -0.47 28.60 16.17
C LYS A 878 -1.97 28.41 16.42
N THR A 879 -2.65 29.46 16.92
CA THR A 879 -4.07 29.41 17.26
C THR A 879 -4.92 29.17 16.01
N THR A 880 -4.56 29.79 14.89
CA THR A 880 -5.20 29.58 13.58
C THR A 880 -5.03 28.15 13.08
N ALA A 881 -3.84 27.57 13.20
CA ALA A 881 -3.58 26.17 12.82
C ALA A 881 -4.35 25.18 13.70
N ALA A 882 -4.42 25.43 15.01
CA ALA A 882 -5.23 24.63 15.93
C ALA A 882 -6.73 24.73 15.59
N LEU A 883 -7.25 25.93 15.35
CA LEU A 883 -8.65 26.14 14.94
C LEU A 883 -8.96 25.47 13.59
N HIS A 884 -8.06 25.54 12.61
CA HIS A 884 -8.23 24.88 11.31
C HIS A 884 -8.21 23.34 11.40
N MET A 885 -7.49 22.80 12.39
CA MET A 885 -7.52 21.38 12.72
C MET A 885 -8.85 20.99 13.40
N ILE A 886 -9.31 21.80 14.36
CA ILE A 886 -10.62 21.63 15.03
C ILE A 886 -11.77 21.67 14.02
N GLU A 887 -11.76 22.63 13.08
CA GLU A 887 -12.72 22.73 11.98
C GLU A 887 -12.82 21.41 11.20
N GLN A 888 -11.68 20.81 10.86
CA GLN A 888 -11.62 19.55 10.13
C GLN A 888 -12.05 18.33 10.94
N LEU A 889 -11.84 18.34 12.26
CA LEU A 889 -12.37 17.32 13.17
C LEU A 889 -13.91 17.38 13.21
N LEU A 890 -14.46 18.58 13.38
CA LEU A 890 -15.90 18.83 13.40
C LEU A 890 -16.58 18.45 12.07
N GLU A 891 -15.96 18.77 10.93
CA GLU A 891 -16.43 18.35 9.59
C GLU A 891 -16.58 16.82 9.45
N ARG A 892 -15.74 16.07 10.17
CA ARG A 892 -15.68 14.60 10.22
C ARG A 892 -16.47 14.00 11.39
N GLY A 893 -17.30 14.80 12.07
CA GLY A 893 -18.16 14.36 13.17
C GLY A 893 -17.44 14.13 14.51
N VAL A 894 -16.18 14.56 14.65
CA VAL A 894 -15.43 14.46 15.91
C VAL A 894 -15.72 15.70 16.76
N SER A 895 -16.43 15.51 17.87
CA SER A 895 -16.75 16.58 18.83
C SER A 895 -15.49 17.11 19.51
N ALA A 896 -15.41 18.43 19.70
CA ALA A 896 -14.26 19.10 20.30
C ALA A 896 -14.63 19.87 21.59
N LEU A 897 -13.86 19.66 22.65
CA LEU A 897 -13.92 20.47 23.88
C LEU A 897 -12.71 21.42 23.92
N LEU A 898 -12.96 22.73 23.94
CA LEU A 898 -11.90 23.74 23.91
C LEU A 898 -11.67 24.34 25.30
N LEU A 899 -10.45 24.19 25.83
CA LEU A 899 -10.04 24.77 27.11
C LEU A 899 -9.23 26.06 26.87
N ASP A 900 -9.90 27.20 26.99
CA ASP A 900 -9.32 28.49 26.65
C ASP A 900 -8.89 29.30 27.89
N ARG A 901 -7.61 29.19 28.27
CA ARG A 901 -7.04 29.95 29.39
C ARG A 901 -6.71 31.42 29.06
N LYS A 902 -6.87 31.86 27.80
CA LYS A 902 -6.48 33.22 27.36
C LYS A 902 -7.66 34.06 26.85
N GLY A 903 -8.76 33.44 26.45
CA GLY A 903 -9.90 34.11 25.81
C GLY A 903 -9.77 34.25 24.28
N ASP A 904 -8.75 33.63 23.68
CA ASP A 904 -8.48 33.71 22.23
C ASP A 904 -9.43 32.81 21.41
N LEU A 905 -9.80 31.64 21.95
CA LEU A 905 -10.67 30.64 21.32
C LEU A 905 -12.16 30.88 21.62
N ALA A 906 -12.50 31.54 22.73
CA ALA A 906 -13.88 31.86 23.10
C ALA A 906 -14.64 32.66 22.02
N ARG A 907 -13.90 33.35 21.13
CA ARG A 907 -14.43 34.02 19.93
C ARG A 907 -15.17 33.07 18.98
N TYR A 908 -14.88 31.77 19.01
CA TYR A 908 -15.55 30.76 18.20
C TYR A 908 -17.06 30.63 18.51
N ALA A 909 -17.49 31.10 19.69
CA ALA A 909 -18.88 31.21 20.09
C ALA A 909 -19.55 32.56 19.72
N SER A 910 -18.83 33.51 19.12
CA SER A 910 -19.42 34.78 18.66
C SER A 910 -19.93 34.66 17.22
N ASN A 911 -21.03 35.35 16.91
CA ASN A 911 -21.55 35.40 15.54
C ASN A 911 -20.61 36.15 14.59
N GLU A 912 -19.79 37.07 15.09
CA GLU A 912 -18.81 37.83 14.31
C GLU A 912 -17.74 36.93 13.68
N TRP A 913 -17.28 35.90 14.40
CA TRP A 913 -16.30 34.94 13.87
C TRP A 913 -16.81 34.15 12.66
N TRP A 914 -18.11 33.82 12.68
CA TRP A 914 -18.74 33.03 11.63
C TRP A 914 -19.16 33.89 10.42
N ASN A 915 -19.57 35.13 10.67
CA ASN A 915 -20.06 36.05 9.63
C ASN A 915 -18.91 36.85 8.95
N ASP A 916 -17.65 36.52 9.19
CA ASP A 916 -16.49 37.18 8.58
C ASP A 916 -16.32 36.76 7.10
N THR A 917 -16.86 37.60 6.20
CA THR A 917 -16.77 37.42 4.75
C THR A 917 -15.37 37.61 4.18
N SER A 918 -14.37 38.04 4.97
CA SER A 918 -12.98 38.15 4.51
C SER A 918 -12.23 36.81 4.48
N HIS A 919 -12.81 35.76 5.07
CA HIS A 919 -12.20 34.44 5.12
C HIS A 919 -12.24 33.72 3.75
N PRO A 920 -11.11 33.19 3.22
CA PRO A 920 -11.07 32.56 1.88
C PRO A 920 -12.08 31.42 1.69
N ASP A 921 -12.30 30.65 2.76
CA ASP A 921 -13.19 29.47 2.82
C ASP A 921 -14.58 29.81 3.42
N HIS A 922 -15.12 31.02 3.25
CA HIS A 922 -16.39 31.45 3.88
C HIS A 922 -17.57 30.46 3.67
N ALA A 923 -17.75 29.95 2.44
CA ALA A 923 -18.83 29.00 2.13
C ALA A 923 -18.70 27.66 2.90
N ARG A 924 -17.46 27.18 3.09
CA ARG A 924 -17.15 25.99 3.90
C ARG A 924 -17.43 26.25 5.37
N LYS A 925 -17.04 27.42 5.90
CA LYS A 925 -17.34 27.82 7.27
C LYS A 925 -18.84 27.91 7.56
N MET A 926 -19.64 28.44 6.64
CA MET A 926 -21.11 28.46 6.78
C MET A 926 -21.71 27.05 6.79
N ALA A 927 -21.31 26.19 5.84
CA ALA A 927 -21.77 24.79 5.82
C ALA A 927 -21.34 23.99 7.08
N LEU A 928 -20.22 24.34 7.70
CA LEU A 928 -19.82 23.78 9.00
C LEU A 928 -20.70 24.35 10.13
N ARG A 929 -20.94 25.66 10.16
CA ARG A 929 -21.75 26.33 11.19
C ARG A 929 -23.18 25.80 11.27
N GLU A 930 -23.79 25.50 10.13
CA GLU A 930 -25.13 24.87 10.07
C GLU A 930 -25.18 23.45 10.66
N ARG A 931 -24.02 22.80 10.81
CA ARG A 931 -23.90 21.40 11.26
C ARG A 931 -23.38 21.24 12.70
N ILE A 932 -23.01 22.31 13.39
CA ILE A 932 -22.44 22.27 14.75
C ILE A 932 -23.16 23.17 15.74
N ASP A 933 -23.39 22.63 16.94
CA ASP A 933 -23.75 23.42 18.11
C ASP A 933 -22.48 23.91 18.83
N ILE A 934 -22.53 25.11 19.43
CA ILE A 934 -21.38 25.76 20.07
C ILE A 934 -21.83 26.36 21.40
N GLU A 935 -21.42 25.73 22.49
CA GLU A 935 -21.76 26.15 23.85
C GLU A 935 -20.55 26.72 24.59
N LEU A 936 -20.63 27.98 25.02
CA LEU A 936 -19.57 28.62 25.81
C LEU A 936 -19.85 28.50 27.32
N TYR A 937 -18.92 27.86 28.04
CA TYR A 937 -18.98 27.71 29.50
C TYR A 937 -17.94 28.62 30.17
N THR A 938 -18.39 29.50 31.06
CA THR A 938 -17.55 30.45 31.80
C THR A 938 -17.73 30.28 33.31
N PRO A 939 -17.29 29.14 33.88
CA PRO A 939 -17.48 28.84 35.30
C PRO A 939 -16.83 29.91 36.20
N GLY A 940 -17.57 30.35 37.21
CA GLY A 940 -17.15 31.42 38.12
C GLY A 940 -17.63 32.83 37.72
N ASN A 941 -18.11 33.03 36.48
CA ASN A 941 -18.81 34.25 36.10
C ASN A 941 -20.31 34.10 36.44
N SER A 942 -20.90 35.07 37.15
CA SER A 942 -22.32 35.08 37.53
C SER A 942 -23.28 35.28 36.36
N ALA A 943 -22.82 35.90 35.27
CA ALA A 943 -23.55 35.99 33.99
C ALA A 943 -23.19 34.84 33.02
N GLY A 944 -22.31 33.92 33.44
CA GLY A 944 -21.84 32.79 32.64
C GLY A 944 -22.71 31.54 32.78
N ARG A 945 -22.59 30.62 31.82
CA ARG A 945 -23.22 29.30 31.91
C ARG A 945 -22.51 28.47 32.99
N PRO A 946 -23.18 28.08 34.09
CA PRO A 946 -22.52 27.40 35.20
C PRO A 946 -22.29 25.92 34.90
N LEU A 947 -21.14 25.39 35.32
CA LEU A 947 -20.87 23.95 35.38
C LEU A 947 -21.63 23.33 36.56
N ARG A 948 -22.94 23.11 36.38
CA ARG A 948 -23.83 22.41 37.32
C ARG A 948 -24.80 21.52 36.55
N LEU A 949 -24.96 20.28 36.99
CA LEU A 949 -26.07 19.41 36.59
C LEU A 949 -27.30 19.81 37.44
N PRO A 950 -28.35 20.40 36.86
CA PRO A 950 -29.52 20.80 37.62
C PRO A 950 -30.38 19.56 37.94
N MET A 951 -30.52 19.25 39.23
CA MET A 951 -31.37 18.14 39.72
C MET A 951 -32.87 18.35 39.42
N ILE A 952 -33.27 19.58 39.13
CA ILE A 952 -34.61 19.98 38.70
C ILE A 952 -34.44 20.77 37.39
N PRO A 953 -35.06 20.37 36.26
CA PRO A 953 -34.96 21.11 35.00
C PRO A 953 -35.61 22.50 35.12
N SER A 954 -35.14 23.47 34.32
CA SER A 954 -35.80 24.78 34.25
C SER A 954 -37.19 24.62 33.63
N LEU A 955 -38.22 25.11 34.32
CA LEU A 955 -39.63 25.02 33.90
C LEU A 955 -40.20 26.35 33.37
N VAL A 956 -39.34 27.37 33.26
CA VAL A 956 -39.71 28.77 32.95
C VAL A 956 -40.37 28.88 31.58
N ASP A 957 -39.81 28.22 30.57
CA ASP A 957 -40.26 28.29 29.18
C ASP A 957 -41.16 27.10 28.75
N SER A 958 -41.40 26.14 29.64
CA SER A 958 -42.18 24.92 29.33
C SER A 958 -43.69 25.19 29.31
N ASN A 959 -44.41 24.58 28.37
CA ASN A 959 -45.88 24.62 28.36
C ASN A 959 -46.48 23.81 29.52
N ALA A 960 -47.79 23.97 29.80
CA ALA A 960 -48.42 23.39 30.98
C ALA A 960 -48.36 21.84 31.03
N GLN A 961 -48.37 21.17 29.87
CA GLN A 961 -48.32 19.72 29.79
C GLN A 961 -46.88 19.20 30.01
N GLU A 962 -45.90 19.81 29.36
CA GLU A 962 -44.47 19.55 29.57
C GLU A 962 -44.04 19.84 31.01
N ARG A 963 -44.47 20.97 31.58
CA ARG A 963 -44.19 21.34 32.98
C ARG A 963 -44.70 20.28 33.95
N THR A 964 -45.89 19.76 33.70
CA THR A 964 -46.49 18.68 34.51
C THR A 964 -45.66 17.39 34.42
N GLN A 965 -45.22 17.03 33.21
CA GLN A 965 -44.47 15.81 32.92
C GLN A 965 -43.02 15.88 33.42
N LEU A 966 -42.33 17.00 33.24
CA LEU A 966 -40.97 17.24 33.75
C LEU A 966 -40.94 17.25 35.28
N ALA A 967 -41.90 17.90 35.93
CA ALA A 967 -42.05 17.85 37.38
C ALA A 967 -42.35 16.43 37.90
N GLN A 968 -43.14 15.64 37.17
CA GLN A 968 -43.36 14.22 37.50
C GLN A 968 -42.06 13.42 37.46
N TYR A 969 -41.25 13.57 36.40
CA TYR A 969 -39.99 12.83 36.27
C TYR A 969 -38.97 13.26 37.34
N ALA A 970 -38.83 14.56 37.62
CA ALA A 970 -37.98 15.08 38.68
C ALA A 970 -38.43 14.58 40.07
N ALA A 971 -39.73 14.63 40.37
CA ALA A 971 -40.29 14.11 41.62
C ALA A 971 -40.07 12.61 41.79
N ASN A 972 -40.25 11.81 40.72
CA ASN A 972 -40.01 10.38 40.74
C ASN A 972 -38.53 10.05 41.00
N GLY A 973 -37.60 10.76 40.35
CA GLY A 973 -36.16 10.58 40.56
C GLY A 973 -35.75 10.93 42.01
N LEU A 974 -36.18 12.08 42.51
CA LEU A 974 -35.91 12.51 43.88
C LEU A 974 -36.53 11.56 44.92
N ALA A 975 -37.77 11.12 44.71
CA ALA A 975 -38.43 10.17 45.60
C ALA A 975 -37.72 8.80 45.63
N ALA A 976 -37.20 8.33 44.50
CA ALA A 976 -36.38 7.11 44.45
C ALA A 976 -35.07 7.29 45.25
N MET A 977 -34.38 8.42 45.11
CA MET A 977 -33.18 8.75 45.90
C MET A 977 -33.48 8.90 47.41
N MET A 978 -34.68 9.35 47.76
CA MET A 978 -35.17 9.42 49.15
C MET A 978 -35.75 8.09 49.69
N GLY A 979 -35.70 7.00 48.92
CA GLY A 979 -36.15 5.67 49.36
C GLY A 979 -37.68 5.51 49.45
N TYR A 980 -38.46 6.30 48.72
CA TYR A 980 -39.92 6.22 48.75
C TYR A 980 -40.44 4.96 48.02
N GLY A 981 -40.70 3.89 48.78
CA GLY A 981 -41.42 2.71 48.29
C GLY A 981 -42.92 2.93 48.02
N ASN A 982 -43.63 1.87 47.57
CA ASN A 982 -45.00 1.91 47.06
C ASN A 982 -46.14 2.14 48.10
N SER A 983 -45.85 2.57 49.33
CA SER A 983 -46.88 2.76 50.36
C SER A 983 -47.82 3.94 50.04
N GLY A 984 -49.07 3.90 50.53
CA GLY A 984 -50.02 5.00 50.31
C GLY A 984 -49.52 6.36 50.83
N ASN A 985 -48.80 6.36 51.96
CA ASN A 985 -48.18 7.56 52.53
C ASN A 985 -47.05 8.10 51.63
N HIS A 986 -46.23 7.23 51.05
CA HIS A 986 -45.17 7.63 50.12
C HIS A 986 -45.73 8.16 48.79
N ARG A 987 -46.81 7.57 48.27
CA ARG A 987 -47.51 8.11 47.10
C ARG A 987 -48.06 9.51 47.35
N ALA A 988 -48.65 9.77 48.52
CA ALA A 988 -49.08 11.11 48.89
C ALA A 988 -47.91 12.11 48.95
N LYS A 989 -46.79 11.73 49.57
CA LYS A 989 -45.58 12.57 49.62
C LYS A 989 -44.96 12.82 48.25
N LEU A 990 -44.99 11.83 47.35
CA LEU A 990 -44.56 11.98 45.95
C LEU A 990 -45.43 13.00 45.20
N SER A 991 -46.76 12.95 45.36
CA SER A 991 -47.67 13.94 44.77
C SER A 991 -47.41 15.36 45.30
N VAL A 992 -47.13 15.51 46.61
CA VAL A 992 -46.73 16.81 47.19
C VAL A 992 -45.41 17.29 46.61
N LEU A 993 -44.42 16.41 46.46
CA LEU A 993 -43.11 16.75 45.87
C LEU A 993 -43.25 17.19 44.41
N GLN A 994 -44.11 16.54 43.63
CA GLN A 994 -44.42 16.93 42.26
C GLN A 994 -45.05 18.32 42.18
N CYS A 995 -46.06 18.62 42.99
CA CYS A 995 -46.65 19.96 43.04
C CYS A 995 -45.63 21.01 43.51
N ALA A 996 -44.76 20.69 44.48
CA ALA A 996 -43.71 21.60 44.95
C ALA A 996 -42.61 21.89 43.90
N ILE A 997 -42.49 21.05 42.87
CA ILE A 997 -41.58 21.27 41.72
C ILE A 997 -42.29 22.02 40.58
N GLN A 998 -43.63 22.03 40.54
CA GLN A 998 -44.41 22.79 39.55
C GLN A 998 -44.61 24.27 39.90
N LEU A 999 -44.48 24.61 41.19
CA LEU A 999 -44.56 25.96 41.76
C LEU A 999 -43.21 26.69 41.65
#